data_AF-A0A8J5JR75-F1
#
_entry.id   AF-A0A8J5JR75-F1
#
_cell.length_a   1.000
_cell.length_b   1.000
_cell.length_c   1.000
_cell.angle_alpha   90.00
_cell.angle_beta   90.00
_cell.angle_gamma   90.00
#
_symmetry.space_group_name_H-M   'P 1'
#
loop_
_entity.id
_entity.type
_entity.pdbx_description
1 polymer ?
#
loop_
_entity_poly.entity_id
_entity_poly.type
_entity_poly.pdbx_seq_one_letter_code
_entity_poly.pdbx_strand_id
1 'polypeptide(L)'
;MEECVTIDNLPYEVLERILTDICVNVEDVVSCSVTCKYFHGVCQRNSLWKKKLSQHYSYVYQHSELVWKEKLDWKSKYVSLYRCKKKLLQCILALSRTFVWSMYHDYEWPDIPRRALTLYETLFTEELGEANLFYILDECHNIMNTGPQCMDLTLKYYAGKLYNHIYERCVINSEWKKFIAQPEESLKYSYEEGLLWVVVSLRPTHSEYDINKVKLSLDKLACETLKYIKEKYPDNPVSSKMENKCDFLKGCSSFWKGEHCCDIVQAVHHVIKHKSGFKINNSLYESGPDHYCIDQVLLNRKGSSKLLLIIESCIADRLGVHAEVHKNITDHVLDTWKLYYVGQDGVSGYSNACDLCKKDPSSLRIVLNDWQEGQTVDAAGMCQAIIQQIVFLAECWLKGERWQAGEPVLYDLLDEETYNQPIRLLFTAWQHVEHWKMSRLYHYMHQLLRVNESHQTLGKLLHLSILLRINSKLTLEKLLNFRRRMGQPPNTMRDLLRMLASVDKRARTRVSELKTLLSTAIASYSSLNPLASVPWPHGWPGGEMVQKRRVDRKSWQVQFAVGEVLEQRGGDLCVVYDWDSMCVESEDTLVLMGETGLAHGTDQPFYRVLTDGGSARYLAQENLRHARQPQHLRNPLIGRYFTAFIYPFYIPNPQKAYEYPEDANIREQNALTLKLKFAVND
;
A
#
# COMPACT_ATOMS: atom_id res chain seq x y z
N MET A 1 -46.91 -15.08 40.11
CA MET A 1 -46.65 -15.53 38.72
C MET A 1 -45.58 -14.60 38.19
N GLU A 2 -44.35 -15.08 38.02
CA GLU A 2 -43.35 -14.32 37.28
C GLU A 2 -43.83 -14.26 35.83
N GLU A 3 -44.13 -13.06 35.34
CA GLU A 3 -44.40 -12.87 33.92
C GLU A 3 -43.12 -13.25 33.16
N CYS A 4 -43.21 -14.31 32.35
CA CYS A 4 -42.13 -14.69 31.46
C CYS A 4 -41.93 -13.55 30.46
N VAL A 5 -40.89 -12.74 30.67
CA VAL A 5 -40.55 -11.62 29.77
C VAL A 5 -40.08 -12.21 28.45
N THR A 6 -40.93 -12.12 27.44
CA THR A 6 -40.60 -12.50 26.07
C THR A 6 -40.22 -11.27 25.26
N ILE A 7 -39.42 -11.47 24.19
CA ILE A 7 -38.84 -10.37 23.40
C ILE A 7 -39.89 -9.48 22.74
N ASP A 8 -41.08 -10.02 22.45
CA ASP A 8 -42.25 -9.32 21.90
C ASP A 8 -42.90 -8.35 22.89
N ASN A 9 -42.64 -8.49 24.20
CA ASN A 9 -43.13 -7.57 25.23
C ASN A 9 -42.19 -6.38 25.48
N LEU A 10 -41.03 -6.33 24.80
CA LEU A 10 -40.09 -5.23 24.97
C LEU A 10 -40.60 -3.94 24.30
N PRO A 11 -40.35 -2.76 24.90
CA PRO A 11 -40.61 -1.47 24.27
C PRO A 11 -39.86 -1.34 22.94
N TYR A 12 -40.45 -0.63 21.99
CA TYR A 12 -39.89 -0.50 20.65
C TYR A 12 -38.51 0.19 20.66
N GLU A 13 -38.20 1.04 21.65
CA GLU A 13 -36.90 1.68 21.80
C GLU A 13 -35.80 0.66 22.14
N VAL A 14 -36.13 -0.34 22.94
CA VAL A 14 -35.20 -1.42 23.32
C VAL A 14 -34.98 -2.32 22.11
N LEU A 15 -36.05 -2.68 21.41
CA LEU A 15 -35.99 -3.47 20.18
C LEU A 15 -35.22 -2.76 19.07
N GLU A 16 -35.45 -1.46 18.91
CA GLU A 16 -34.70 -0.63 17.98
C GLU A 16 -33.21 -0.63 18.35
N ARG A 17 -32.87 -0.48 19.64
CA ARG A 17 -31.47 -0.52 20.09
C ARG A 17 -30.82 -1.87 19.80
N ILE A 18 -31.51 -2.98 20.06
CA ILE A 18 -31.04 -4.33 19.72
C ILE A 18 -30.82 -4.46 18.22
N LEU A 19 -31.82 -4.05 17.42
CA LEU A 19 -31.75 -4.15 15.96
C LEU A 19 -30.67 -3.23 15.37
N THR A 20 -30.33 -2.11 16.02
CA THR A 20 -29.24 -1.22 15.60
C THR A 20 -27.84 -1.69 15.99
N ASP A 21 -27.71 -2.79 16.74
CA ASP A 21 -26.40 -3.34 17.10
C ASP A 21 -25.60 -3.78 15.86
N ILE A 22 -24.28 -3.67 15.90
CA ILE A 22 -23.41 -3.98 14.76
C ILE A 22 -23.37 -5.48 14.43
N CYS A 23 -23.69 -6.34 15.40
CA CYS A 23 -23.74 -7.79 15.22
C CYS A 23 -25.02 -8.25 14.48
N VAL A 24 -26.04 -7.40 14.39
CA VAL A 24 -27.29 -7.70 13.68
C VAL A 24 -27.17 -7.17 12.26
N ASN A 25 -27.10 -8.05 11.27
CA ASN A 25 -26.98 -7.62 9.88
C ASN A 25 -28.32 -7.14 9.32
N VAL A 26 -28.29 -6.49 8.15
CA VAL A 26 -29.53 -5.99 7.54
C VAL A 26 -30.42 -7.13 7.06
N GLU A 27 -29.84 -8.27 6.67
CA GLU A 27 -30.55 -9.50 6.39
C GLU A 27 -31.33 -10.00 7.62
N ASP A 28 -30.77 -9.85 8.82
CA ASP A 28 -31.43 -10.21 10.07
C ASP A 28 -32.58 -9.25 10.39
N VAL A 29 -32.40 -7.94 10.15
CA VAL A 29 -33.47 -6.94 10.28
C VAL A 29 -34.63 -7.24 9.32
N VAL A 30 -34.33 -7.58 8.07
CA VAL A 30 -35.36 -7.96 7.09
C VAL A 30 -36.07 -9.24 7.51
N SER A 31 -35.33 -10.24 8.00
CA SER A 31 -35.90 -11.49 8.53
C SER A 31 -36.76 -11.25 9.76
N CYS A 32 -36.36 -10.36 10.66
CA CYS A 32 -37.16 -9.93 11.80
C CYS A 32 -38.45 -9.24 11.36
N SER A 33 -38.39 -8.40 10.32
CA SER A 33 -39.54 -7.64 9.82
C SER A 33 -40.69 -8.48 9.25
N VAL A 34 -40.44 -9.76 8.95
CA VAL A 34 -41.45 -10.70 8.43
C VAL A 34 -42.05 -11.61 9.50
N THR A 35 -41.59 -11.51 10.75
CA THR A 35 -42.04 -12.41 11.84
C THR A 35 -43.42 -12.02 12.39
N CYS A 36 -43.65 -10.74 12.72
CA CYS A 36 -44.93 -10.26 13.23
C CYS A 36 -45.17 -8.77 12.93
N LYS A 37 -46.42 -8.30 13.09
CA LYS A 37 -46.79 -6.89 12.82
C LYS A 37 -46.04 -5.89 13.70
N TYR A 38 -45.77 -6.26 14.96
CA TYR A 38 -45.07 -5.38 15.89
C TYR A 38 -43.62 -5.18 15.45
N PHE A 39 -42.86 -6.27 15.23
CA PHE A 39 -41.49 -6.19 14.71
C PHE A 39 -41.42 -5.58 13.32
N HIS A 40 -42.40 -5.83 12.46
CA HIS A 40 -42.50 -5.15 11.18
C HIS A 40 -42.49 -3.63 11.35
N GLY A 41 -43.33 -3.10 12.26
CA GLY A 41 -43.40 -1.68 12.57
C GLY A 41 -42.08 -1.12 13.09
N VAL A 42 -41.41 -1.82 14.02
CA VAL A 42 -40.08 -1.41 14.53
C VAL A 42 -39.05 -1.39 13.40
N CYS A 43 -39.05 -2.40 12.53
CA CYS A 43 -38.14 -2.50 11.39
C CYS A 43 -38.42 -1.47 10.28
N GLN A 44 -39.54 -0.74 10.30
CA GLN A 44 -39.78 0.38 9.36
C GLN A 44 -39.26 1.72 9.88
N ARG A 45 -38.79 1.81 11.13
CA ARG A 45 -38.40 3.09 11.74
C ARG A 45 -37.21 3.72 11.01
N ASN A 46 -37.34 4.99 10.67
CA ASN A 46 -36.34 5.71 9.87
C ASN A 46 -34.99 5.85 10.61
N SER A 47 -35.03 6.00 11.93
CA SER A 47 -33.84 6.09 12.81
C SER A 47 -33.01 4.81 12.80
N LEU A 48 -33.65 3.63 12.74
CA LEU A 48 -32.99 2.33 12.59
C LEU A 48 -32.18 2.28 11.28
N TRP A 49 -32.81 2.62 10.16
CA TRP A 49 -32.15 2.59 8.84
C TRP A 49 -31.07 3.66 8.71
N LYS A 50 -31.24 4.83 9.34
CA LYS A 50 -30.17 5.84 9.44
C LYS A 50 -28.94 5.27 10.14
N LYS A 51 -29.14 4.57 11.27
CA LYS A 51 -28.04 3.98 12.04
C LYS A 51 -27.38 2.84 11.26
N LYS A 52 -28.15 1.94 10.65
CA LYS A 52 -27.63 0.85 9.80
C LYS A 52 -26.84 1.36 8.60
N LEU A 53 -27.34 2.42 7.95
CA LEU A 53 -26.61 3.05 6.85
C LEU A 53 -25.29 3.66 7.34
N SER A 54 -25.27 4.37 8.48
CA SER A 54 -24.02 4.92 9.03
C SER A 54 -22.99 3.86 9.43
N GLN A 55 -23.44 2.65 9.80
CA GLN A 55 -22.58 1.53 10.16
C GLN A 55 -22.01 0.82 8.92
N HIS A 56 -22.82 0.60 7.89
CA HIS A 56 -22.43 -0.16 6.70
C HIS A 56 -21.83 0.72 5.58
N TYR A 57 -22.24 1.99 5.50
CA TYR A 57 -21.87 2.94 4.47
C TYR A 57 -21.37 4.27 5.09
N SER A 58 -20.24 4.21 5.80
CA SER A 58 -19.70 5.33 6.57
C SER A 58 -19.30 6.50 5.66
N TYR A 59 -18.63 6.25 4.54
CA TYR A 59 -18.20 7.31 3.63
C TYR A 59 -19.41 8.01 2.98
N VAL A 60 -20.41 7.25 2.52
CA VAL A 60 -21.67 7.82 1.99
C VAL A 60 -22.39 8.63 3.06
N TYR A 61 -22.43 8.14 4.30
CA TYR A 61 -23.04 8.86 5.41
C TYR A 61 -22.31 10.18 5.72
N GLN A 62 -20.98 10.22 5.69
CA GLN A 62 -20.23 11.44 5.98
C GLN A 62 -20.29 12.49 4.86
N HIS A 63 -20.34 12.06 3.60
CA HIS A 63 -20.19 12.95 2.44
C HIS A 63 -21.48 13.23 1.68
N SER A 64 -22.62 12.70 2.12
CA SER A 64 -23.89 13.07 1.50
C SER A 64 -24.42 14.38 2.07
N GLU A 65 -24.56 15.41 1.21
CA GLU A 65 -25.21 16.68 1.55
C GLU A 65 -26.65 16.47 2.11
N LEU A 66 -27.22 15.31 1.82
CA LEU A 66 -28.54 14.85 2.24
C LEU A 66 -28.66 14.53 3.74
N VAL A 67 -27.55 14.34 4.48
CA VAL A 67 -27.57 14.00 5.92
C VAL A 67 -28.23 15.08 6.77
N TRP A 68 -28.20 16.33 6.29
CA TRP A 68 -28.78 17.50 6.96
C TRP A 68 -30.27 17.71 6.63
N LYS A 69 -30.88 16.86 5.78
CA LYS A 69 -32.31 16.93 5.46
C LYS A 69 -33.10 15.95 6.34
N GLU A 70 -33.86 16.48 7.31
CA GLU A 70 -34.66 15.70 8.28
C GLU A 70 -35.74 14.78 7.65
N LYS A 71 -36.08 14.95 6.37
CA LYS A 71 -37.16 14.22 5.67
C LYS A 71 -36.69 13.06 4.78
N LEU A 72 -35.43 12.62 4.86
CA LEU A 72 -34.96 11.54 4.00
C LEU A 72 -35.50 10.17 4.43
N ASP A 73 -35.97 9.37 3.47
CA ASP A 73 -36.25 7.94 3.68
C ASP A 73 -34.95 7.14 3.61
N TRP A 74 -34.38 6.86 4.79
CA TRP A 74 -33.11 6.13 4.92
C TRP A 74 -33.23 4.67 4.46
N LYS A 75 -34.42 4.07 4.59
CA LYS A 75 -34.65 2.70 4.12
C LYS A 75 -34.58 2.65 2.60
N SER A 76 -35.28 3.55 1.91
CA SER A 76 -35.23 3.63 0.44
C SER A 76 -33.81 3.90 -0.07
N LYS A 77 -33.07 4.80 0.58
CA LYS A 77 -31.66 5.06 0.25
C LYS A 77 -30.78 3.83 0.46
N TYR A 78 -30.91 3.14 1.60
CA TYR A 78 -30.18 1.91 1.86
C TYR A 78 -30.46 0.85 0.78
N VAL A 79 -31.74 0.65 0.44
CA VAL A 79 -32.15 -0.31 -0.59
C VAL A 79 -31.58 0.08 -1.96
N SER A 80 -31.52 1.37 -2.32
CA SER A 80 -30.89 1.79 -3.57
C SER A 80 -29.39 1.45 -3.63
N LEU A 81 -28.66 1.61 -2.53
CA LEU A 81 -27.24 1.25 -2.43
C LEU A 81 -27.08 -0.27 -2.52
N TYR A 82 -27.85 -1.00 -1.71
CA TYR A 82 -27.78 -2.46 -1.63
C TYR A 82 -28.09 -3.15 -2.97
N ARG A 83 -28.99 -2.59 -3.79
CA ARG A 83 -29.29 -3.10 -5.14
C ARG A 83 -28.06 -3.11 -6.05
N CYS A 84 -27.12 -2.19 -5.86
CA CYS A 84 -25.88 -2.11 -6.64
C CYS A 84 -24.84 -3.15 -6.20
N LYS A 85 -24.99 -3.80 -5.03
CA LYS A 85 -23.97 -4.68 -4.43
C LYS A 85 -23.60 -5.86 -5.34
N LYS A 86 -24.61 -6.62 -5.77
CA LYS A 86 -24.40 -7.78 -6.66
C LYS A 86 -23.72 -7.38 -7.98
N LYS A 87 -24.12 -6.23 -8.53
CA LYS A 87 -23.56 -5.67 -9.77
C LYS A 87 -22.10 -5.25 -9.58
N LEU A 88 -21.78 -4.58 -8.48
CA LEU A 88 -20.40 -4.21 -8.14
C LEU A 88 -19.49 -5.44 -8.00
N LEU A 89 -19.96 -6.50 -7.32
CA LEU A 89 -19.21 -7.75 -7.19
C LEU A 89 -18.86 -8.35 -8.56
N GLN A 90 -19.81 -8.37 -9.50
CA GLN A 90 -19.58 -8.85 -10.86
C GLN A 90 -18.60 -7.96 -11.62
N CYS A 91 -18.69 -6.64 -11.48
CA CYS A 91 -17.73 -5.72 -12.07
C CYS A 91 -16.32 -5.94 -11.52
N ILE A 92 -16.13 -6.05 -10.20
CA ILE A 92 -14.82 -6.35 -9.59
C ILE A 92 -14.25 -7.67 -10.12
N LEU A 93 -15.08 -8.71 -10.27
CA LEU A 93 -14.63 -9.98 -10.87
C LEU A 93 -14.30 -9.84 -12.38
N ALA A 94 -14.90 -8.89 -13.09
CA ALA A 94 -14.52 -8.57 -14.48
C ALA A 94 -13.11 -7.95 -14.56
N LEU A 95 -12.67 -7.19 -13.54
CA LEU A 95 -11.26 -6.76 -13.44
C LEU A 95 -10.32 -7.96 -13.34
N SER A 96 -10.65 -8.92 -12.47
CA SER A 96 -9.90 -10.17 -12.34
C SER A 96 -9.82 -10.87 -13.70
N ARG A 97 -10.95 -11.10 -14.35
CA ARG A 97 -10.99 -11.75 -15.67
C ARG A 97 -10.12 -11.05 -16.72
N THR A 98 -10.14 -9.72 -16.76
CA THR A 98 -9.46 -8.94 -17.81
C THR A 98 -7.95 -8.85 -17.56
N PHE A 99 -7.54 -8.73 -16.29
CA PHE A 99 -6.16 -8.35 -15.93
C PHE A 99 -5.38 -9.41 -15.14
N VAL A 100 -5.96 -10.56 -14.77
CA VAL A 100 -5.18 -11.70 -14.25
C VAL A 100 -4.04 -12.05 -15.21
N TRP A 101 -4.29 -11.93 -16.52
CA TRP A 101 -3.38 -12.29 -17.62
C TRP A 101 -2.58 -11.14 -18.23
N SER A 102 -2.72 -9.89 -17.75
CA SER A 102 -1.86 -8.81 -18.25
C SER A 102 -0.39 -9.17 -18.00
N MET A 103 0.40 -8.97 -19.04
CA MET A 103 1.24 -9.99 -19.65
C MET A 103 2.61 -10.07 -18.96
N TYR A 104 3.05 -11.29 -18.62
CA TYR A 104 4.34 -11.67 -18.00
C TYR A 104 4.43 -11.32 -16.50
N HIS A 105 4.21 -12.30 -15.61
CA HIS A 105 5.22 -13.15 -14.95
C HIS A 105 6.28 -12.43 -14.10
N ASP A 106 6.46 -11.13 -14.28
CA ASP A 106 7.20 -10.25 -13.38
C ASP A 106 6.67 -8.82 -13.61
N TYR A 107 5.65 -8.45 -12.80
CA TYR A 107 5.36 -7.07 -12.39
C TYR A 107 5.09 -5.97 -13.45
N GLU A 108 4.04 -6.08 -14.26
CA GLU A 108 3.32 -4.85 -14.61
C GLU A 108 2.61 -4.39 -13.34
N TRP A 109 3.20 -3.46 -12.58
CA TRP A 109 2.44 -2.63 -11.64
C TRP A 109 2.18 -1.25 -12.27
N PRO A 110 0.95 -0.74 -12.22
CA PRO A 110 -0.19 -1.40 -11.60
C PRO A 110 -0.64 -2.59 -12.46
N ASP A 111 -0.85 -3.72 -11.79
CA ASP A 111 -1.39 -4.99 -12.31
C ASP A 111 -2.76 -4.79 -12.98
N ILE A 112 -3.31 -3.58 -12.82
CA ILE A 112 -4.47 -3.03 -13.48
C ILE A 112 -4.12 -1.62 -13.95
N PRO A 113 -4.15 -1.30 -15.25
CA PRO A 113 -3.92 0.05 -15.75
C PRO A 113 -4.88 1.06 -15.10
N ARG A 114 -4.39 2.26 -14.72
CA ARG A 114 -5.25 3.31 -14.14
C ARG A 114 -6.47 3.63 -15.00
N ARG A 115 -6.32 3.63 -16.33
CA ARG A 115 -7.44 3.82 -17.30
C ARG A 115 -8.53 2.76 -17.19
N ALA A 116 -8.22 1.56 -16.69
CA ALA A 116 -9.22 0.53 -16.41
C ALA A 116 -9.98 0.83 -15.11
N LEU A 117 -9.27 1.27 -14.07
CA LEU A 117 -9.87 1.65 -12.78
C LEU A 117 -10.74 2.90 -12.91
N THR A 118 -10.38 3.87 -13.76
CA THR A 118 -11.19 5.07 -14.02
C THR A 118 -12.57 4.74 -14.61
N LEU A 119 -12.77 3.56 -15.21
CA LEU A 119 -14.10 3.14 -15.69
C LEU A 119 -15.10 2.95 -14.54
N TYR A 120 -14.62 2.72 -13.32
CA TYR A 120 -15.45 2.54 -12.14
C TYR A 120 -15.93 3.86 -11.54
N GLU A 121 -15.25 4.98 -11.86
CA GLU A 121 -15.60 6.31 -11.33
C GLU A 121 -17.00 6.76 -11.76
N THR A 122 -17.52 6.19 -12.85
CA THR A 122 -18.85 6.49 -13.38
C THR A 122 -19.81 5.30 -13.34
N LEU A 123 -19.48 4.23 -12.59
CA LEU A 123 -20.17 2.93 -12.70
C LEU A 123 -21.65 2.98 -12.31
N PHE A 124 -21.99 3.73 -11.26
CA PHE A 124 -23.37 3.92 -10.78
C PHE A 124 -23.76 5.39 -10.69
N THR A 125 -23.20 6.25 -11.56
CA THR A 125 -23.53 7.68 -11.53
C THR A 125 -25.00 7.93 -11.84
N GLU A 126 -25.63 7.12 -12.70
CA GLU A 126 -27.06 7.24 -13.01
C GLU A 126 -27.94 6.83 -11.82
N GLU A 127 -27.58 5.76 -11.11
CA GLU A 127 -28.37 5.24 -9.99
C GLU A 127 -28.13 6.00 -8.67
N LEU A 128 -26.89 6.44 -8.42
CA LEU A 128 -26.45 6.96 -7.12
C LEU A 128 -25.99 8.43 -7.13
N GLY A 129 -25.78 9.02 -8.31
CA GLY A 129 -25.29 10.39 -8.44
C GLY A 129 -23.95 10.60 -7.73
N GLU A 130 -23.88 11.64 -6.91
CA GLU A 130 -22.68 12.02 -6.13
C GLU A 130 -22.24 10.95 -5.12
N ALA A 131 -23.16 10.06 -4.70
CA ALA A 131 -22.83 8.99 -3.76
C ALA A 131 -22.06 7.83 -4.42
N ASN A 132 -21.92 7.78 -5.76
CA ASN A 132 -21.32 6.65 -6.48
C ASN A 132 -19.92 6.28 -5.95
N LEU A 133 -19.03 7.26 -5.86
CA LEU A 133 -17.63 7.02 -5.49
C LEU A 133 -17.50 6.57 -4.02
N PHE A 134 -18.24 7.21 -3.12
CA PHE A 134 -18.26 6.85 -1.70
C PHE A 134 -18.91 5.49 -1.46
N TYR A 135 -19.95 5.15 -2.23
CA TYR A 135 -20.57 3.83 -2.18
C TYR A 135 -19.59 2.73 -2.61
N ILE A 136 -18.85 2.93 -3.70
CA ILE A 136 -17.83 1.98 -4.16
C ILE A 136 -16.73 1.83 -3.09
N LEU A 137 -16.35 2.91 -2.41
CA LEU A 137 -15.40 2.85 -1.29
C LEU A 137 -15.91 2.00 -0.13
N ASP A 138 -17.11 2.30 0.37
CA ASP A 138 -17.72 1.57 1.48
C ASP A 138 -17.88 0.08 1.13
N GLU A 139 -18.40 -0.27 -0.05
CA GLU A 139 -18.57 -1.68 -0.44
C GLU A 139 -17.23 -2.39 -0.62
N CYS A 140 -16.22 -1.76 -1.23
CA CYS A 140 -14.90 -2.39 -1.33
C CYS A 140 -14.27 -2.60 0.06
N HIS A 141 -14.45 -1.65 0.98
CA HIS A 141 -14.03 -1.79 2.37
C HIS A 141 -14.74 -2.97 3.05
N ASN A 142 -16.06 -3.05 2.89
CA ASN A 142 -16.86 -4.15 3.44
C ASN A 142 -16.43 -5.49 2.86
N ILE A 143 -16.16 -5.59 1.56
CA ILE A 143 -15.65 -6.82 0.92
C ILE A 143 -14.32 -7.25 1.53
N MET A 144 -13.39 -6.32 1.77
CA MET A 144 -12.08 -6.64 2.34
C MET A 144 -12.18 -7.14 3.78
N ASN A 145 -13.12 -6.58 4.56
CA ASN A 145 -13.22 -6.83 6.00
C ASN A 145 -14.30 -7.84 6.41
N THR A 146 -15.17 -8.27 5.49
CA THR A 146 -16.21 -9.27 5.75
C THR A 146 -15.70 -10.69 5.52
N GLY A 147 -16.17 -11.62 6.36
CA GLY A 147 -15.91 -13.05 6.24
C GLY A 147 -14.49 -13.49 6.60
N PRO A 148 -14.17 -14.78 6.48
CA PRO A 148 -12.86 -15.31 6.84
C PRO A 148 -11.72 -14.70 6.01
N GLN A 149 -10.56 -14.47 6.63
CA GLN A 149 -9.38 -13.91 5.94
C GLN A 149 -8.86 -14.82 4.82
N CYS A 150 -9.07 -16.13 4.94
CA CYS A 150 -8.63 -17.14 3.98
C CYS A 150 -9.61 -17.36 2.81
N MET A 151 -10.73 -16.64 2.75
CA MET A 151 -11.78 -16.80 1.73
C MET A 151 -11.93 -15.54 0.88
N ASP A 152 -12.49 -15.72 -0.31
CA ASP A 152 -12.76 -14.66 -1.29
C ASP A 152 -11.52 -13.83 -1.66
N LEU A 153 -10.34 -14.45 -1.61
CA LEU A 153 -9.04 -13.80 -1.76
C LEU A 153 -8.92 -13.00 -3.07
N THR A 154 -9.42 -13.56 -4.18
CA THR A 154 -9.46 -12.84 -5.46
C THR A 154 -10.35 -11.62 -5.41
N LEU A 155 -11.57 -11.75 -4.88
CA LEU A 155 -12.48 -10.64 -4.78
C LEU A 155 -11.89 -9.53 -3.87
N LYS A 156 -11.34 -9.90 -2.70
CA LYS A 156 -10.69 -8.99 -1.75
C LYS A 156 -9.50 -8.28 -2.39
N TYR A 157 -8.68 -8.98 -3.17
CA TYR A 157 -7.54 -8.39 -3.87
C TYR A 157 -7.95 -7.30 -4.85
N TYR A 158 -8.88 -7.60 -5.76
CA TYR A 158 -9.33 -6.65 -6.78
C TYR A 158 -10.20 -5.53 -6.18
N ALA A 159 -10.97 -5.81 -5.13
CA ALA A 159 -11.66 -4.79 -4.34
C ALA A 159 -10.67 -3.83 -3.68
N GLY A 160 -9.56 -4.33 -3.14
CA GLY A 160 -8.50 -3.47 -2.58
C GLY A 160 -7.85 -2.57 -3.63
N LYS A 161 -7.59 -3.08 -4.85
CA LYS A 161 -7.08 -2.25 -5.96
C LYS A 161 -8.04 -1.14 -6.33
N LEU A 162 -9.33 -1.46 -6.42
CA LEU A 162 -10.37 -0.48 -6.72
C LEU A 162 -10.54 0.53 -5.58
N TYR A 163 -10.57 0.06 -4.33
CA TYR A 163 -10.62 0.90 -3.12
C TYR A 163 -9.51 1.93 -3.13
N ASN A 164 -8.26 1.49 -3.31
CA ASN A 164 -7.10 2.38 -3.26
C ASN A 164 -7.17 3.46 -4.34
N HIS A 165 -7.60 3.11 -5.57
CA HIS A 165 -7.78 4.07 -6.65
C HIS A 165 -8.87 5.11 -6.34
N ILE A 166 -10.05 4.67 -5.88
CA ILE A 166 -11.15 5.59 -5.57
C ILE A 166 -10.81 6.43 -4.33
N TYR A 167 -10.11 5.87 -3.35
CA TYR A 167 -9.73 6.55 -2.12
C TYR A 167 -8.70 7.64 -2.43
N GLU A 168 -7.69 7.30 -3.23
CA GLU A 168 -6.73 8.25 -3.78
C GLU A 168 -7.45 9.37 -4.55
N ARG A 169 -8.45 9.03 -5.36
CA ARG A 169 -9.17 9.99 -6.21
C ARG A 169 -10.07 10.95 -5.43
N CYS A 170 -10.81 10.44 -4.45
CA CYS A 170 -11.94 11.17 -3.84
C CYS A 170 -11.64 11.69 -2.45
N VAL A 171 -10.78 11.00 -1.69
CA VAL A 171 -10.42 11.37 -0.31
C VAL A 171 -9.06 12.04 -0.30
N ILE A 172 -8.01 11.36 -0.77
CA ILE A 172 -6.65 11.92 -0.70
C ILE A 172 -6.55 13.18 -1.56
N ASN A 173 -6.93 13.12 -2.84
CA ASN A 173 -6.77 14.28 -3.72
C ASN A 173 -7.58 15.51 -3.30
N SER A 174 -8.74 15.33 -2.66
CA SER A 174 -9.58 16.45 -2.23
C SER A 174 -9.02 17.07 -0.95
N GLU A 175 -8.77 16.25 0.06
CA GLU A 175 -8.30 16.70 1.37
C GLU A 175 -6.85 17.19 1.34
N TRP A 176 -5.97 16.54 0.57
CA TRP A 176 -4.60 17.01 0.37
C TRP A 176 -4.55 18.38 -0.30
N LYS A 177 -5.41 18.60 -1.31
CA LYS A 177 -5.52 19.92 -1.96
C LYS A 177 -6.04 20.98 -1.01
N LYS A 178 -7.01 20.64 -0.16
CA LYS A 178 -7.50 21.54 0.90
C LYS A 178 -6.39 21.88 1.90
N PHE A 179 -5.59 20.89 2.31
CA PHE A 179 -4.45 21.07 3.20
C PHE A 179 -3.39 22.00 2.60
N ILE A 180 -2.91 21.73 1.38
CA ILE A 180 -1.92 22.58 0.70
C ILE A 180 -2.46 23.99 0.41
N ALA A 181 -3.76 24.14 0.18
CA ALA A 181 -4.37 25.45 -0.08
C ALA A 181 -4.60 26.30 1.19
N GLN A 182 -4.23 25.81 2.38
CA GLN A 182 -4.31 26.60 3.61
C GLN A 182 -3.33 27.79 3.55
N PRO A 183 -3.63 28.92 4.24
CA PRO A 183 -2.71 30.05 4.32
C PRO A 183 -1.34 29.65 4.89
N GLU A 184 -0.26 30.33 4.46
CA GLU A 184 1.11 30.06 4.92
C GLU A 184 1.21 30.10 6.45
N GLU A 185 0.50 31.00 7.13
CA GLU A 185 0.50 31.07 8.59
C GLU A 185 -0.14 29.84 9.25
N SER A 186 -1.09 29.18 8.58
CA SER A 186 -1.72 27.94 9.07
C SER A 186 -0.84 26.73 8.78
N LEU A 187 -0.20 26.69 7.62
CA LEU A 187 0.74 25.62 7.23
C LEU A 187 2.02 25.63 8.05
N LYS A 188 2.50 26.80 8.48
CA LYS A 188 3.70 26.94 9.29
C LYS A 188 3.66 26.08 10.58
N TYR A 189 2.47 25.75 11.07
CA TYR A 189 2.27 25.07 12.37
C TYR A 189 1.46 23.77 12.28
N SER A 190 1.27 23.24 11.07
CA SER A 190 0.46 22.03 10.82
C SER A 190 1.32 20.81 10.53
N TYR A 191 2.46 20.68 11.21
CA TYR A 191 3.41 19.59 10.99
C TYR A 191 2.83 18.20 11.30
N GLU A 192 2.07 18.05 12.40
CA GLU A 192 1.41 16.78 12.75
C GLU A 192 0.46 16.31 11.64
N GLU A 193 -0.36 17.23 11.11
CA GLU A 193 -1.28 16.95 10.00
C GLU A 193 -0.52 16.61 8.72
N GLY A 194 0.53 17.38 8.40
CA GLY A 194 1.42 17.11 7.27
C GLY A 194 2.10 15.73 7.36
N LEU A 195 2.53 15.30 8.54
CA LEU A 195 3.12 13.98 8.73
C LEU A 195 2.12 12.84 8.55
N LEU A 196 0.88 13.02 9.01
CA LEU A 196 -0.21 12.06 8.76
C LEU A 196 -0.50 11.96 7.25
N TRP A 197 -0.50 13.09 6.56
CA TRP A 197 -0.58 13.16 5.11
C TRP A 197 0.58 12.36 4.46
N VAL A 198 1.83 12.55 4.87
CA VAL A 198 2.95 11.73 4.37
C VAL A 198 2.68 10.22 4.53
N VAL A 199 2.13 9.76 5.67
CA VAL A 199 1.74 8.34 5.85
C VAL A 199 0.73 7.90 4.79
N VAL A 200 -0.34 8.67 4.62
CA VAL A 200 -1.43 8.40 3.67
C VAL A 200 -0.91 8.30 2.23
N SER A 201 0.01 9.19 1.86
CA SER A 201 0.58 9.23 0.51
C SER A 201 1.53 8.07 0.25
N LEU A 202 2.31 7.65 1.24
CA LEU A 202 3.32 6.60 1.05
C LEU A 202 2.74 5.19 1.06
N ARG A 203 1.62 4.96 1.73
CA ARG A 203 1.00 3.63 1.82
C ARG A 203 -0.16 3.48 0.82
N PRO A 204 0.00 2.64 -0.22
CA PRO A 204 -1.06 2.42 -1.20
C PRO A 204 -2.24 1.63 -0.63
N THR A 205 -2.11 0.95 0.51
CA THR A 205 -3.17 0.18 1.17
C THR A 205 -3.65 0.88 2.44
N HIS A 206 -4.96 0.89 2.69
CA HIS A 206 -5.56 1.39 3.93
C HIS A 206 -5.14 0.52 5.13
N SER A 207 -3.96 0.78 5.68
CA SER A 207 -3.76 0.53 7.11
C SER A 207 -4.61 1.58 7.82
N GLU A 208 -5.48 1.15 8.73
CA GLU A 208 -6.11 2.03 9.73
C GLU A 208 -5.01 2.73 10.53
N TYR A 209 -4.44 3.81 10.01
CA TYR A 209 -3.56 4.65 10.81
C TYR A 209 -4.49 5.43 11.73
N ASP A 210 -4.49 5.04 12.99
CA ASP A 210 -5.35 5.63 13.99
C ASP A 210 -4.73 6.96 14.43
N ILE A 211 -5.29 8.05 13.90
CA ILE A 211 -4.91 9.43 14.26
C ILE A 211 -4.92 9.61 15.78
N ASN A 212 -5.86 8.95 16.49
CA ASN A 212 -5.92 9.03 17.94
C ASN A 212 -4.75 8.29 18.59
N LYS A 213 -4.32 7.14 18.06
CA LYS A 213 -3.10 6.46 18.56
C LYS A 213 -1.85 7.31 18.36
N VAL A 214 -1.73 8.00 17.23
CA VAL A 214 -0.60 8.93 16.98
C VAL A 214 -0.63 10.06 18.01
N LYS A 215 -1.78 10.72 18.19
CA LYS A 215 -1.96 11.79 19.18
C LYS A 215 -1.63 11.32 20.59
N LEU A 216 -2.21 10.21 21.04
CA LEU A 216 -1.97 9.63 22.37
C LEU A 216 -0.49 9.28 22.57
N SER A 217 0.20 8.81 21.53
CA SER A 217 1.62 8.48 21.59
C SER A 217 2.49 9.74 21.73
N LEU A 218 2.15 10.82 21.03
CA LEU A 218 2.81 12.13 21.17
C LEU A 218 2.55 12.74 22.56
N ASP A 219 1.31 12.65 23.05
CA ASP A 219 0.93 13.14 24.38
C ASP A 219 1.67 12.37 25.48
N LYS A 220 1.84 11.05 25.32
CA LYS A 220 2.65 10.23 26.23
C LYS A 220 4.11 10.68 26.27
N LEU A 221 4.71 10.96 25.11
CA LEU A 221 6.09 11.46 25.03
C LEU A 221 6.22 12.86 25.64
N ALA A 222 5.22 13.72 25.48
CA ALA A 222 5.17 15.02 26.15
C ALA A 222 5.10 14.86 27.68
N CYS A 223 4.30 13.92 28.18
CA CYS A 223 4.24 13.61 29.61
C CYS A 223 5.57 13.04 30.16
N GLU A 224 6.22 12.14 29.41
CA GLU A 224 7.57 11.64 29.76
C GLU A 224 8.60 12.77 29.80
N THR A 225 8.50 13.73 28.88
CA THR A 225 9.36 14.91 28.85
C THR A 225 9.10 15.83 30.03
N LEU A 226 7.84 16.09 30.37
CA LEU A 226 7.45 16.88 31.54
C LEU A 226 8.03 16.31 32.84
N LYS A 227 8.03 14.97 33.00
CA LYS A 227 8.66 14.29 34.14
C LYS A 227 10.16 14.56 34.21
N TYR A 228 10.85 14.49 33.07
CA TYR A 228 12.28 14.81 33.02
C TYR A 228 12.58 16.28 33.31
N ILE A 229 11.75 17.21 32.83
CA ILE A 229 11.88 18.63 33.12
C ILE A 229 11.76 18.89 34.62
N LYS A 230 10.79 18.26 35.31
CA LYS A 230 10.64 18.37 36.78
C LYS A 230 11.87 17.91 37.55
N GLU A 231 12.57 16.88 37.05
CA GLU A 231 13.79 16.35 37.68
C GLU A 231 15.01 17.26 37.42
N LYS A 232 15.17 17.76 36.20
CA LYS A 232 16.42 18.42 35.75
C LYS A 232 16.38 19.94 35.76
N TYR A 233 15.21 20.52 35.52
CA TYR A 233 14.97 21.96 35.44
C TYR A 233 13.80 22.34 36.38
N PRO A 234 13.94 22.15 37.71
CA PRO A 234 12.85 22.39 38.65
C PRO A 234 12.39 23.86 38.68
N ASP A 235 13.28 24.79 38.36
CA ASP A 235 13.00 26.23 38.28
C ASP A 235 12.24 26.64 37.00
N ASN A 236 12.09 25.73 36.03
CA ASN A 236 11.34 26.00 34.81
C ASN A 236 9.83 26.06 35.13
N PRO A 237 9.10 27.11 34.72
CA PRO A 237 7.68 27.26 35.00
C PRO A 237 6.80 26.08 34.55
N VAL A 238 7.21 25.34 33.51
CA VAL A 238 6.56 24.11 33.04
C VAL A 238 6.47 23.05 34.14
N SER A 239 7.46 22.96 35.02
CA SER A 239 7.58 21.97 36.09
C SER A 239 6.42 22.03 37.10
N SER A 240 5.77 23.18 37.23
CA SER A 240 4.62 23.37 38.13
C SER A 240 3.31 22.75 37.62
N LYS A 241 3.23 22.31 36.36
CA LYS A 241 1.99 21.78 35.77
C LYS A 241 1.72 20.30 36.07
N MET A 242 0.42 19.98 36.17
CA MET A 242 -0.06 18.60 36.35
C MET A 242 0.13 17.76 35.09
N GLU A 243 0.51 16.49 35.25
CA GLU A 243 0.81 15.54 34.16
C GLU A 243 -0.38 15.26 33.22
N ASN A 244 -1.61 15.52 33.68
CA ASN A 244 -2.84 15.17 32.96
C ASN A 244 -3.44 16.31 32.13
N LYS A 245 -2.80 17.49 32.06
CA LYS A 245 -3.26 18.66 31.27
C LYS A 245 -2.09 19.32 30.55
N CYS A 246 -1.65 18.73 29.45
CA CYS A 246 -0.75 19.36 28.48
C CYS A 246 -1.53 20.10 27.37
N ASP A 247 -2.73 20.59 27.66
CA ASP A 247 -3.52 21.40 26.72
C ASP A 247 -3.03 22.85 26.75
N PHE A 248 -1.85 23.09 26.19
CA PHE A 248 -1.49 24.45 25.76
C PHE A 248 -2.33 24.75 24.52
N LEU A 249 -3.11 25.83 24.55
CA LEU A 249 -3.83 26.30 23.37
C LEU A 249 -2.80 26.48 22.23
N LYS A 250 -3.07 25.94 21.04
CA LYS A 250 -2.33 26.27 19.82
C LYS A 250 -2.41 27.79 19.61
N GLY A 251 -1.42 28.52 20.12
CA GLY A 251 -1.27 29.96 19.98
C GLY A 251 -0.14 30.28 19.01
N CYS A 252 -0.15 31.49 18.44
CA CYS A 252 0.88 31.93 17.48
C CYS A 252 2.24 32.28 18.12
N SER A 253 2.43 32.02 19.43
CA SER A 253 3.64 32.37 20.17
C SER A 253 3.90 31.40 21.33
N SER A 254 5.16 31.25 21.71
CA SER A 254 5.55 30.47 22.89
C SER A 254 4.93 31.03 24.17
N PHE A 255 4.54 30.14 25.08
CA PHE A 255 4.09 30.50 26.43
C PHE A 255 5.23 30.87 27.38
N TRP A 256 6.47 30.54 27.00
CA TRP A 256 7.64 30.62 27.86
C TRP A 256 8.67 31.60 27.31
N LYS A 257 9.47 32.17 28.22
CA LYS A 257 10.65 32.99 27.86
C LYS A 257 11.71 32.14 27.15
N GLY A 258 12.58 32.77 26.37
CA GLY A 258 13.56 32.07 25.53
C GLY A 258 14.46 31.09 26.28
N GLU A 259 14.91 31.43 27.51
CA GLU A 259 15.71 30.52 28.35
C GLU A 259 14.94 29.23 28.69
N HIS A 260 13.68 29.36 29.08
CA HIS A 260 12.82 28.22 29.39
C HIS A 260 12.45 27.41 28.14
N CYS A 261 12.25 28.06 26.99
CA CYS A 261 12.06 27.38 25.71
C CYS A 261 13.28 26.51 25.36
N CYS A 262 14.49 27.04 25.59
CA CYS A 262 15.74 26.31 25.36
C CYS A 262 15.81 25.05 26.21
N ASP A 263 15.52 25.14 27.52
CA ASP A 263 15.51 24.00 28.43
C ASP A 263 14.53 22.91 27.98
N ILE A 264 13.32 23.32 27.59
CA ILE A 264 12.26 22.40 27.16
C ILE A 264 12.67 21.68 25.86
N VAL A 265 13.15 22.40 24.85
CA VAL A 265 13.58 21.81 23.58
C VAL A 265 14.76 20.85 23.77
N GLN A 266 15.70 21.18 24.65
CA GLN A 266 16.80 20.29 25.03
C GLN A 266 16.29 19.03 25.77
N ALA A 267 15.31 19.20 26.65
CA ALA A 267 14.67 18.09 27.37
C ALA A 267 13.92 17.15 26.41
N VAL A 268 13.18 17.69 25.44
CA VAL A 268 12.49 16.92 24.38
C VAL A 268 13.50 16.07 23.61
N HIS A 269 14.57 16.69 23.11
CA HIS A 269 15.62 15.97 22.37
C HIS A 269 16.25 14.85 23.21
N HIS A 270 16.55 15.13 24.49
CA HIS A 270 17.13 14.14 25.40
C HIS A 270 16.18 12.96 25.64
N VAL A 271 14.89 13.22 25.87
CA VAL A 271 13.89 12.19 26.15
C VAL A 271 13.73 11.29 24.93
N ILE A 272 13.51 11.85 23.74
CA ILE A 272 13.33 11.07 22.51
C ILE A 272 14.54 10.17 22.28
N LYS A 273 15.76 10.73 22.32
CA LYS A 273 16.96 10.00 21.94
C LYS A 273 17.47 9.03 23.02
N HIS A 274 17.44 9.44 24.29
CA HIS A 274 18.11 8.69 25.37
C HIS A 274 17.15 7.97 26.32
N LYS A 275 15.98 8.54 26.65
CA LYS A 275 15.00 7.88 27.54
C LYS A 275 14.06 6.94 26.76
N SER A 276 13.48 7.41 25.68
CA SER A 276 12.50 6.66 24.86
C SER A 276 13.16 5.83 23.74
N GLY A 277 14.48 5.98 23.56
CA GLY A 277 15.31 5.07 22.76
C GLY A 277 15.13 5.18 21.24
N PHE A 278 14.70 6.34 20.73
CA PHE A 278 14.56 6.53 19.29
C PHE A 278 15.92 6.53 18.58
N LYS A 279 15.98 5.85 17.43
CA LYS A 279 17.19 5.75 16.59
C LYS A 279 16.96 6.35 15.22
N ILE A 280 17.95 7.11 14.75
CA ILE A 280 17.97 7.63 13.38
C ILE A 280 18.16 6.45 12.42
N ASN A 281 17.25 6.33 11.45
CA ASN A 281 17.39 5.43 10.33
C ASN A 281 17.01 6.16 9.03
N ASN A 282 18.04 6.56 8.27
CA ASN A 282 17.89 7.20 6.96
C ASN A 282 17.95 6.18 5.81
N SER A 283 17.74 4.89 6.07
CA SER A 283 17.69 3.85 5.04
C SER A 283 16.25 3.52 4.62
N LEU A 284 16.10 3.21 3.34
CA LEU A 284 14.91 2.56 2.78
C LEU A 284 15.07 1.03 2.66
N TYR A 285 16.22 0.48 3.04
CA TYR A 285 16.55 -0.93 2.85
C TYR A 285 15.76 -1.81 3.84
N GLU A 286 15.30 -2.98 3.39
CA GLU A 286 14.60 -4.04 4.13
C GLU A 286 13.23 -3.72 4.78
N SER A 287 12.92 -2.46 5.16
CA SER A 287 11.72 -2.13 5.96
C SER A 287 10.63 -1.33 5.22
N GLY A 288 10.82 -1.00 3.94
CA GLY A 288 9.90 -0.11 3.22
C GLY A 288 9.91 1.34 3.75
N PRO A 289 8.87 2.17 3.47
CA PRO A 289 8.82 3.56 3.88
C PRO A 289 8.47 3.77 5.36
N ASP A 290 8.48 2.72 6.18
CA ASP A 290 7.97 2.78 7.56
C ASP A 290 8.77 3.75 8.44
N HIS A 291 10.08 3.90 8.22
CA HIS A 291 10.91 4.90 8.91
C HIS A 291 10.57 6.37 8.55
N TYR A 292 9.71 6.57 7.56
CA TYR A 292 9.22 7.88 7.12
C TYR A 292 7.74 8.09 7.47
N CYS A 293 7.11 7.11 8.13
CA CYS A 293 5.70 7.16 8.51
C CYS A 293 5.57 7.35 10.03
N ILE A 294 4.98 8.46 10.47
CA ILE A 294 4.92 8.83 11.90
C ILE A 294 4.34 7.73 12.79
N ASP A 295 3.31 7.03 12.33
CA ASP A 295 2.65 5.95 13.07
C ASP A 295 3.59 4.77 13.36
N GLN A 296 4.39 4.35 12.38
CA GLN A 296 5.36 3.26 12.54
C GLN A 296 6.60 3.70 13.29
N VAL A 297 7.03 4.96 13.14
CA VAL A 297 8.17 5.50 13.87
C VAL A 297 7.88 5.61 15.37
N LEU A 298 6.66 6.00 15.73
CA LEU A 298 6.22 6.03 17.13
C LEU A 298 6.14 4.62 17.73
N LEU A 299 5.79 3.59 16.95
CA LEU A 299 5.75 2.19 17.37
C LEU A 299 7.15 1.56 17.47
N ASN A 300 7.94 1.64 16.40
CA ASN A 300 9.21 0.93 16.23
C ASN A 300 10.41 1.69 16.78
N ARG A 301 10.23 2.98 17.15
CA ARG A 301 11.27 3.89 17.65
C ARG A 301 12.44 4.05 16.68
N LYS A 302 12.21 3.90 15.38
CA LYS A 302 13.19 4.08 14.30
C LYS A 302 12.62 5.02 13.26
N GLY A 303 13.29 6.12 12.96
CA GLY A 303 12.79 7.11 12.00
C GLY A 303 13.89 7.92 11.34
N SER A 304 13.57 8.55 10.22
CA SER A 304 14.51 9.44 9.53
C SER A 304 14.85 10.67 10.38
N SER A 305 16.03 11.25 10.15
CA SER A 305 16.48 12.42 10.91
C SER A 305 15.52 13.60 10.81
N LYS A 306 14.96 13.86 9.63
CA LYS A 306 13.94 14.90 9.40
C LYS A 306 12.66 14.60 10.19
N LEU A 307 12.15 13.37 10.09
CA LEU A 307 10.92 12.99 10.77
C LEU A 307 11.03 13.07 12.30
N LEU A 308 12.14 12.59 12.88
CA LEU A 308 12.36 12.67 14.32
C LEU A 308 12.42 14.12 14.81
N LEU A 309 13.03 15.02 14.05
CA LEU A 309 13.05 16.45 14.37
C LEU A 309 11.65 17.08 14.36
N ILE A 310 10.80 16.68 13.41
CA ILE A 310 9.40 17.14 13.38
C ILE A 310 8.61 16.57 14.56
N ILE A 311 8.87 15.33 14.96
CA ILE A 311 8.27 14.75 16.18
C ILE A 311 8.70 15.55 17.41
N GLU A 312 9.97 15.97 17.49
CA GLU A 312 10.45 16.88 18.55
C GLU A 312 9.67 18.20 18.55
N SER A 313 9.46 18.83 17.39
CA SER A 313 8.60 20.03 17.27
C SER A 313 7.17 19.78 17.76
N CYS A 314 6.54 18.68 17.36
CA CYS A 314 5.17 18.33 17.77
C CYS A 314 5.03 18.11 19.30
N ILE A 315 6.10 17.67 19.96
CA ILE A 315 6.15 17.49 21.42
C ILE A 315 6.46 18.83 22.11
N ALA A 316 7.33 19.66 21.54
CA ALA A 316 7.62 21.00 22.05
C ALA A 316 6.35 21.88 22.04
N ASP A 317 5.56 21.83 20.97
CA ASP A 317 4.28 22.53 20.85
C ASP A 317 3.29 22.10 21.96
N ARG A 318 3.21 20.79 22.25
CA ARG A 318 2.41 20.24 23.37
C ARG A 318 2.89 20.67 24.75
N LEU A 319 4.12 21.16 24.87
CA LEU A 319 4.67 21.73 26.10
C LEU A 319 4.62 23.26 26.10
N GLY A 320 4.01 23.89 25.09
CA GLY A 320 3.84 25.33 24.99
C GLY A 320 5.05 26.08 24.43
N VAL A 321 6.00 25.37 23.80
CA VAL A 321 7.13 26.00 23.08
C VAL A 321 6.84 26.00 21.60
N HIS A 322 6.89 27.17 21.00
CA HIS A 322 6.73 27.37 19.57
C HIS A 322 8.08 27.14 18.87
N ALA A 323 8.16 26.07 18.07
CA ALA A 323 9.38 25.69 17.36
C ALA A 323 9.19 25.68 15.85
N GLU A 324 10.00 26.45 15.14
CA GLU A 324 10.09 26.48 13.69
C GLU A 324 11.18 25.52 13.18
N VAL A 325 10.98 24.98 11.99
CA VAL A 325 11.93 24.06 11.35
C VAL A 325 12.71 24.82 10.29
N HIS A 326 14.03 24.90 10.44
CA HIS A 326 14.90 25.57 9.47
C HIS A 326 15.74 24.54 8.70
N LYS A 327 15.83 24.72 7.38
CA LYS A 327 16.75 23.96 6.51
C LYS A 327 18.03 24.76 6.27
N ASN A 328 19.16 24.07 6.10
CA ASN A 328 20.41 24.70 5.70
C ASN A 328 20.27 25.39 4.33
N ILE A 329 21.15 26.35 4.02
CA ILE A 329 21.18 27.09 2.74
C ILE A 329 21.57 26.17 1.58
N THR A 330 22.29 25.08 1.86
CA THR A 330 22.58 24.05 0.86
C THR A 330 21.26 23.46 0.35
N ASP A 331 21.13 23.30 -0.98
CA ASP A 331 19.91 22.81 -1.63
C ASP A 331 19.93 21.28 -1.83
N HIS A 332 20.68 20.55 -1.01
CA HIS A 332 20.85 19.11 -1.18
C HIS A 332 19.79 18.32 -0.41
N VAL A 333 19.25 17.26 -1.02
CA VAL A 333 18.09 16.51 -0.52
C VAL A 333 18.34 15.86 0.86
N LEU A 334 19.59 15.54 1.18
CA LEU A 334 20.01 14.95 2.46
C LEU A 334 20.36 15.97 3.55
N ASP A 335 20.14 17.26 3.31
CA ASP A 335 20.58 18.30 4.24
C ASP A 335 19.87 18.25 5.58
N THR A 336 20.63 18.65 6.60
CA THR A 336 20.22 18.63 8.00
C THR A 336 19.28 19.78 8.31
N TRP A 337 18.26 19.49 9.12
CA TRP A 337 17.35 20.49 9.67
C TRP A 337 17.68 20.76 11.15
N LYS A 338 17.30 21.95 11.63
CA LYS A 338 17.32 22.26 13.07
C LYS A 338 16.01 22.90 13.49
N LEU A 339 15.67 22.69 14.76
CA LEU A 339 14.58 23.41 15.42
C LEU A 339 15.08 24.77 15.88
N TYR A 340 14.28 25.78 15.62
CA TYR A 340 14.48 27.16 16.03
C TYR A 340 13.30 27.56 16.92
N TYR A 341 13.55 27.90 18.18
CA TYR A 341 12.51 28.33 19.10
C TYR A 341 12.46 29.86 19.19
N VAL A 342 11.27 30.40 19.42
CA VAL A 342 11.07 31.84 19.67
C VAL A 342 10.33 32.01 20.99
N GLY A 343 11.02 32.53 22.01
CA GLY A 343 10.43 32.81 23.34
C GLY A 343 9.39 33.93 23.31
N GLN A 344 8.54 33.96 24.34
CA GLN A 344 7.52 35.00 24.55
C GLN A 344 8.12 36.41 24.64
N ASP A 345 9.36 36.50 25.14
CA ASP A 345 10.16 37.72 25.28
C ASP A 345 10.92 38.09 24.00
N GLY A 346 10.74 37.34 22.91
CA GLY A 346 11.44 37.56 21.64
C GLY A 346 12.85 36.97 21.61
N VAL A 347 13.33 36.37 22.71
CA VAL A 347 14.61 35.66 22.74
C VAL A 347 14.46 34.34 22.01
N SER A 348 15.25 34.15 20.95
CA SER A 348 15.19 32.99 20.07
C SER A 348 16.54 32.28 19.97
N GLY A 349 16.52 31.04 19.50
CA GLY A 349 17.74 30.25 19.35
C GLY A 349 17.50 28.90 18.70
N TYR A 350 18.60 28.24 18.34
CA TYR A 350 18.56 26.88 17.78
C TYR A 350 18.66 25.83 18.88
N SER A 351 17.97 24.71 18.67
CA SER A 351 18.18 23.50 19.47
C SER A 351 19.62 23.03 19.34
N ASN A 352 20.28 22.85 20.49
CA ASN A 352 21.63 22.34 20.58
C ASN A 352 21.63 20.89 21.03
N ALA A 353 22.62 20.12 20.59
CA ALA A 353 22.80 18.76 21.05
C ALA A 353 22.96 18.69 22.58
N CYS A 354 22.27 17.74 23.22
CA CYS A 354 22.43 17.53 24.66
C CYS A 354 23.83 17.01 25.01
N ASP A 355 24.23 17.11 26.28
CA ASP A 355 25.60 16.78 26.72
C ASP A 355 26.02 15.33 26.42
N LEU A 356 25.06 14.39 26.40
CA LEU A 356 25.31 13.01 26.01
C LEU A 356 25.57 12.89 24.49
N CYS A 357 24.80 13.61 23.67
CA CYS A 357 24.99 13.65 22.22
C CYS A 357 26.34 14.29 21.83
N LYS A 358 26.78 15.31 22.56
CA LYS A 358 28.10 15.96 22.32
C LYS A 358 29.28 15.00 22.57
N LYS A 359 29.08 13.99 23.45
CA LYS A 359 30.09 12.98 23.80
C LYS A 359 30.07 11.76 22.88
N ASP A 360 29.07 11.64 21.99
CA ASP A 360 28.92 10.52 21.07
C ASP A 360 29.52 10.84 19.67
N PRO A 361 30.59 10.16 19.25
CA PRO A 361 31.24 10.34 17.94
C PRO A 361 30.29 10.15 16.75
N SER A 362 29.27 9.30 16.87
CA SER A 362 28.29 9.05 15.81
C SER A 362 27.27 10.18 15.66
N SER A 363 27.05 10.95 16.74
CA SER A 363 26.15 12.10 16.80
C SER A 363 26.83 13.42 16.39
N LEU A 364 28.16 13.50 16.47
CA LEU A 364 28.96 14.70 16.18
C LEU A 364 28.88 15.18 14.71
N ARG A 365 28.59 14.30 13.75
CA ARG A 365 28.46 14.67 12.33
C ARG A 365 27.25 15.55 12.01
N ILE A 366 26.22 15.58 12.86
CA ILE A 366 24.99 16.37 12.65
C ILE A 366 25.11 17.78 13.27
N VAL A 367 26.07 17.98 14.17
CA VAL A 367 26.10 19.14 15.08
C VAL A 367 27.13 20.20 14.67
N LEU A 368 28.16 19.83 13.90
CA LEU A 368 29.38 20.64 13.69
C LEU A 368 29.54 21.28 12.29
N ASN A 369 28.52 21.25 11.42
CA ASN A 369 28.59 22.07 10.21
C ASN A 369 28.31 23.53 10.56
N ASP A 370 29.07 24.46 9.96
CA ASP A 370 28.85 25.91 10.01
C ASP A 370 27.39 26.22 9.67
N TRP A 371 26.56 26.37 10.70
CA TRP A 371 25.13 26.59 10.55
C TRP A 371 24.91 28.06 10.23
N GLN A 372 24.65 28.35 8.97
CA GLN A 372 24.22 29.66 8.52
C GLN A 372 22.69 29.74 8.60
N GLU A 373 22.17 30.93 8.90
CA GLU A 373 20.75 31.16 9.16
C GLU A 373 19.88 30.61 8.01
N GLY A 374 19.09 29.59 8.32
CA GLY A 374 18.40 28.76 7.34
C GLY A 374 17.04 29.32 6.91
N GLN A 375 16.51 28.83 5.79
CA GLN A 375 15.14 29.12 5.35
C GLN A 375 14.14 28.33 6.22
N THR A 376 13.04 28.98 6.62
CA THR A 376 11.92 28.31 7.31
C THR A 376 11.26 27.28 6.39
N VAL A 377 10.83 26.17 6.98
CA VAL A 377 10.13 25.07 6.29
C VAL A 377 8.76 24.93 6.93
N ASP A 378 7.70 25.24 6.18
CA ASP A 378 6.31 25.02 6.58
C ASP A 378 5.91 23.54 6.43
N ALA A 379 4.67 23.18 6.80
CA ALA A 379 4.23 21.79 6.71
C ALA A 379 4.18 21.26 5.27
N ALA A 380 3.88 22.11 4.26
CA ALA A 380 3.87 21.69 2.86
C ALA A 380 5.29 21.42 2.34
N GLY A 381 6.24 22.33 2.59
CA GLY A 381 7.65 22.16 2.30
C GLY A 381 8.28 20.99 3.05
N MET A 382 7.81 20.71 4.27
CA MET A 382 8.19 19.52 5.01
C MET A 382 7.77 18.24 4.28
N CYS A 383 6.49 18.15 3.88
CA CYS A 383 5.98 17.00 3.13
C CYS A 383 6.77 16.79 1.84
N GLN A 384 7.03 17.87 1.10
CA GLN A 384 7.83 17.85 -0.12
C GLN A 384 9.22 17.26 0.14
N ALA A 385 9.93 17.79 1.13
CA ALA A 385 11.31 17.40 1.41
C ALA A 385 11.44 15.95 1.92
N ILE A 386 10.45 15.45 2.68
CA ILE A 386 10.41 14.05 3.11
C ILE A 386 10.17 13.14 1.90
N ILE A 387 9.19 13.45 1.05
CA ILE A 387 8.91 12.65 -0.15
C ILE A 387 10.09 12.69 -1.14
N GLN A 388 10.72 13.85 -1.33
CA GLN A 388 11.94 13.98 -2.14
C GLN A 388 13.08 13.10 -1.61
N GLN A 389 13.28 13.05 -0.29
CA GLN A 389 14.30 12.20 0.33
C GLN A 389 14.02 10.72 0.07
N ILE A 390 12.76 10.30 0.14
CA ILE A 390 12.36 8.92 -0.14
C ILE A 390 12.60 8.58 -1.61
N VAL A 391 12.22 9.46 -2.53
CA VAL A 391 12.48 9.29 -3.97
C VAL A 391 13.99 9.15 -4.20
N PHE A 392 14.80 10.07 -3.69
CA PHE A 392 16.26 10.02 -3.81
C PHE A 392 16.87 8.71 -3.28
N LEU A 393 16.45 8.27 -2.09
CA LEU A 393 16.96 7.03 -1.51
C LEU A 393 16.50 5.79 -2.27
N ALA A 394 15.28 5.78 -2.81
CA ALA A 394 14.80 4.70 -3.65
C ALA A 394 15.60 4.64 -4.97
N GLU A 395 15.96 5.79 -5.54
CA GLU A 395 16.86 5.86 -6.69
C GLU A 395 18.25 5.31 -6.36
N CYS A 396 18.86 5.72 -5.23
CA CYS A 396 20.15 5.21 -4.77
C CYS A 396 20.11 3.70 -4.54
N TRP A 397 19.03 3.19 -3.95
CA TRP A 397 18.85 1.77 -3.72
C TRP A 397 18.85 0.98 -5.03
N LEU A 398 18.08 1.44 -6.02
CA LEU A 398 18.06 0.84 -7.35
C LEU A 398 19.43 0.89 -8.05
N LYS A 399 20.17 2.01 -7.89
CA LYS A 399 21.54 2.15 -8.41
C LYS A 399 22.52 1.17 -7.75
N GLY A 400 22.37 0.94 -6.44
CA GLY A 400 23.23 0.02 -5.69
C GLY A 400 23.10 -1.43 -6.15
N GLU A 401 21.87 -1.91 -6.36
CA GLU A 401 21.63 -3.27 -6.86
C GLU A 401 22.19 -3.46 -8.27
N ARG A 402 22.08 -2.43 -9.11
CA ARG A 402 22.67 -2.44 -10.44
C ARG A 402 24.20 -2.53 -10.41
N TRP A 403 24.85 -1.79 -9.50
CA TRP A 403 26.31 -1.87 -9.34
C TRP A 403 26.76 -3.27 -8.92
N GLN A 404 26.03 -3.90 -8.00
CA GLN A 404 26.30 -5.27 -7.55
C GLN A 404 26.13 -6.30 -8.68
N ALA A 405 25.30 -6.01 -9.69
CA ALA A 405 25.13 -6.84 -10.88
C ALA A 405 26.24 -6.67 -11.94
N GLY A 406 27.28 -5.83 -11.70
CA GLY A 406 28.46 -5.72 -12.58
C GLY A 406 28.29 -4.87 -13.84
N GLU A 407 27.24 -4.05 -13.92
CA GLU A 407 26.91 -3.24 -15.10
C GLU A 407 27.63 -1.86 -15.12
N PRO A 408 28.03 -1.33 -16.30
CA PRO A 408 28.82 -0.09 -16.40
C PRO A 408 28.07 1.17 -15.95
N VAL A 409 28.80 2.12 -15.36
CA VAL A 409 28.32 3.38 -14.73
C VAL A 409 27.50 4.31 -15.64
N LEU A 410 27.48 4.06 -16.95
CA LEU A 410 27.04 5.00 -17.98
C LEU A 410 25.54 5.38 -18.01
N TYR A 411 24.69 4.79 -17.16
CA TYR A 411 23.23 5.02 -17.22
C TYR A 411 22.70 5.52 -15.87
N ASP A 412 22.23 6.75 -15.82
CA ASP A 412 21.43 7.21 -14.70
C ASP A 412 19.95 7.18 -15.12
N LEU A 413 19.09 6.49 -14.36
CA LEU A 413 17.66 6.29 -14.66
C LEU A 413 16.93 7.61 -14.97
N LEU A 414 17.53 8.74 -14.58
CA LEU A 414 16.89 10.02 -14.43
C LEU A 414 17.73 11.18 -14.98
N ASP A 415 18.76 10.86 -15.74
CA ASP A 415 19.51 11.83 -16.54
C ASP A 415 18.98 11.84 -17.97
N GLU A 416 18.69 13.03 -18.50
CA GLU A 416 18.21 13.22 -19.86
C GLU A 416 19.24 12.81 -20.91
N GLU A 417 20.54 12.84 -20.58
CA GLU A 417 21.59 12.37 -21.50
C GLU A 417 21.47 10.87 -21.82
N THR A 418 20.83 10.12 -20.93
CA THR A 418 20.54 8.69 -21.11
C THR A 418 19.64 8.42 -22.32
N TYR A 419 18.88 9.42 -22.80
CA TYR A 419 18.03 9.28 -23.99
C TYR A 419 18.81 9.18 -25.30
N ASN A 420 20.09 9.55 -25.30
CA ASN A 420 20.97 9.48 -26.48
C ASN A 420 21.67 8.12 -26.61
N GLN A 421 21.55 7.25 -25.60
CA GLN A 421 22.22 5.97 -25.55
C GLN A 421 21.45 4.86 -26.28
N PRO A 422 22.14 3.81 -26.80
CA PRO A 422 21.49 2.67 -27.42
C PRO A 422 20.50 1.97 -26.48
N ILE A 423 19.24 1.84 -26.92
CA ILE A 423 18.13 1.21 -26.19
C ILE A 423 18.48 -0.17 -25.58
N ARG A 424 19.36 -0.94 -26.24
CA ARG A 424 19.80 -2.26 -25.73
C ARG A 424 20.43 -2.14 -24.35
N LEU A 425 21.28 -1.14 -24.17
CA LEU A 425 22.05 -0.93 -22.95
C LEU A 425 21.16 -0.41 -21.83
N LEU A 426 20.15 0.42 -22.15
CA LEU A 426 19.12 0.82 -21.18
C LEU A 426 18.34 -0.40 -20.67
N PHE A 427 18.01 -1.38 -21.50
CA PHE A 427 17.26 -2.53 -20.99
C PHE A 427 18.14 -3.57 -20.27
N THR A 428 19.34 -3.85 -20.76
CA THR A 428 20.26 -4.77 -20.07
C THR A 428 20.64 -4.26 -18.69
N ALA A 429 20.85 -2.95 -18.55
CA ALA A 429 21.19 -2.32 -17.28
C ALA A 429 20.13 -2.48 -16.16
N TRP A 430 18.88 -2.79 -16.52
CA TRP A 430 17.73 -2.77 -15.60
C TRP A 430 16.99 -4.12 -15.52
N GLN A 431 17.43 -5.13 -16.28
CA GLN A 431 16.81 -6.46 -16.32
C GLN A 431 16.88 -7.22 -14.99
N HIS A 432 17.86 -6.91 -14.14
CA HIS A 432 18.08 -7.56 -12.84
C HIS A 432 17.38 -6.86 -11.68
N VAL A 433 16.82 -5.67 -11.92
CA VAL A 433 16.10 -4.92 -10.90
C VAL A 433 14.66 -5.44 -10.81
N GLU A 434 14.27 -5.87 -9.61
CA GLU A 434 12.91 -6.31 -9.35
C GLU A 434 11.93 -5.16 -9.61
N HIS A 435 10.95 -5.39 -10.47
CA HIS A 435 10.03 -4.32 -10.92
C HIS A 435 9.16 -3.75 -9.80
N TRP A 436 8.83 -4.50 -8.75
CA TRP A 436 8.08 -3.93 -7.62
C TRP A 436 8.84 -2.75 -6.99
N LYS A 437 10.19 -2.75 -7.06
CA LYS A 437 11.03 -1.65 -6.61
C LYS A 437 10.90 -0.43 -7.52
N MET A 438 10.93 -0.64 -8.84
CA MET A 438 10.66 0.43 -9.83
C MET A 438 9.24 0.99 -9.69
N SER A 439 8.28 0.12 -9.42
CA SER A 439 6.88 0.47 -9.21
C SER A 439 6.70 1.30 -7.95
N ARG A 440 7.40 0.93 -6.87
CA ARG A 440 7.42 1.69 -5.63
C ARG A 440 8.07 3.06 -5.83
N LEU A 441 9.17 3.14 -6.60
CA LEU A 441 9.74 4.43 -7.02
C LEU A 441 8.73 5.24 -7.86
N TYR A 442 8.04 4.62 -8.83
CA TYR A 442 6.99 5.29 -9.62
C TYR A 442 5.87 5.83 -8.73
N HIS A 443 5.44 5.08 -7.71
CA HIS A 443 4.47 5.55 -6.71
C HIS A 443 5.00 6.78 -5.96
N TYR A 444 6.21 6.71 -5.40
CA TYR A 444 6.81 7.84 -4.67
C TYR A 444 7.00 9.08 -5.55
N MET A 445 7.42 8.88 -6.80
CA MET A 445 7.53 9.96 -7.77
C MET A 445 6.19 10.59 -8.11
N HIS A 446 5.12 9.78 -8.19
CA HIS A 446 3.77 10.31 -8.38
C HIS A 446 3.30 11.11 -7.17
N GLN A 447 3.66 10.70 -5.94
CA GLN A 447 3.40 11.51 -4.74
C GLN A 447 4.22 12.79 -4.74
N LEU A 448 5.49 12.74 -5.18
CA LEU A 448 6.33 13.92 -5.31
C LEU A 448 5.73 14.94 -6.28
N LEU A 449 5.22 14.47 -7.43
CA LEU A 449 4.58 15.33 -8.43
C LEU A 449 3.40 16.13 -7.84
N ARG A 450 2.70 15.59 -6.84
CA ARG A 450 1.57 16.27 -6.19
C ARG A 450 1.96 17.46 -5.34
N VAL A 451 3.15 17.41 -4.76
CA VAL A 451 3.67 18.46 -3.88
C VAL A 451 4.65 19.37 -4.62
N ASN A 452 5.21 18.89 -5.74
CA ASN A 452 6.16 19.62 -6.57
C ASN A 452 5.97 19.29 -8.06
N GLU A 453 5.25 20.18 -8.76
CA GLU A 453 5.02 20.08 -10.21
C GLU A 453 6.26 20.54 -10.98
N SER A 454 7.25 19.65 -11.10
CA SER A 454 8.45 19.88 -11.92
C SER A 454 8.40 19.09 -13.23
N HIS A 455 8.79 19.74 -14.33
CA HIS A 455 8.98 19.08 -15.63
C HIS A 455 9.96 17.90 -15.54
N GLN A 456 10.97 17.99 -14.69
CA GLN A 456 11.93 16.91 -14.46
C GLN A 456 11.23 15.68 -13.83
N THR A 457 10.34 15.89 -12.86
CA THR A 457 9.55 14.81 -12.24
C THR A 457 8.66 14.11 -13.28
N LEU A 458 8.04 14.87 -14.18
CA LEU A 458 7.23 14.33 -15.27
C LEU A 458 8.06 13.49 -16.25
N GLY A 459 9.24 13.96 -16.66
CA GLY A 459 10.16 13.22 -17.53
C GLY A 459 10.61 11.89 -16.91
N LYS A 460 11.00 11.94 -15.63
CA LYS A 460 11.37 10.75 -14.84
C LYS A 460 10.20 9.75 -14.71
N LEU A 461 8.98 10.23 -14.47
CA LEU A 461 7.77 9.38 -14.42
C LEU A 461 7.47 8.71 -15.77
N LEU A 462 7.66 9.44 -16.87
CA LEU A 462 7.52 8.88 -18.21
C LEU A 462 8.52 7.73 -18.39
N HIS A 463 9.79 7.93 -18.04
CA HIS A 463 10.83 6.89 -18.13
C HIS A 463 10.48 5.66 -17.29
N LEU A 464 10.12 5.85 -16.01
CA LEU A 464 9.67 4.74 -15.17
C LEU A 464 8.47 4.00 -15.77
N SER A 465 7.52 4.72 -16.39
CA SER A 465 6.38 4.08 -17.06
C SER A 465 6.80 3.23 -18.27
N ILE A 466 7.87 3.63 -18.97
CA ILE A 466 8.43 2.90 -20.11
C ILE A 466 9.10 1.61 -19.60
N LEU A 467 9.94 1.72 -18.58
CA LEU A 467 10.61 0.58 -17.98
C LEU A 467 9.61 -0.40 -17.38
N LEU A 468 8.62 0.07 -16.63
CA LEU A 468 7.57 -0.80 -16.05
C LEU A 468 6.76 -1.58 -17.10
N ARG A 469 6.66 -1.07 -18.34
CA ARG A 469 5.95 -1.75 -19.45
C ARG A 469 6.84 -2.69 -20.27
N ILE A 470 8.15 -2.63 -20.09
CA ILE A 470 9.12 -3.31 -20.96
C ILE A 470 10.05 -4.25 -20.19
N ASN A 471 10.25 -4.02 -18.90
CA ASN A 471 11.38 -4.60 -18.18
C ASN A 471 11.23 -6.08 -17.80
N SER A 472 10.07 -6.73 -18.01
CA SER A 472 9.99 -8.16 -17.64
C SER A 472 10.93 -8.95 -18.53
N LYS A 473 11.76 -9.83 -17.95
CA LYS A 473 12.82 -10.55 -18.68
C LYS A 473 12.30 -11.20 -19.97
N LEU A 474 11.07 -11.71 -19.92
CA LEU A 474 10.37 -12.28 -21.06
C LEU A 474 9.84 -11.23 -22.06
N THR A 475 9.40 -10.04 -21.62
CA THR A 475 9.11 -8.91 -22.53
C THR A 475 10.38 -8.44 -23.23
N LEU A 476 11.48 -8.32 -22.50
CA LEU A 476 12.78 -7.98 -23.04
C LEU A 476 13.25 -9.03 -24.05
N GLU A 477 13.20 -10.31 -23.71
CA GLU A 477 13.58 -11.39 -24.62
C GLU A 477 12.71 -11.41 -25.88
N LYS A 478 11.39 -11.23 -25.75
CA LYS A 478 10.48 -11.15 -26.90
C LYS A 478 10.70 -9.91 -27.74
N LEU A 479 11.02 -8.77 -27.14
CA LEU A 479 11.38 -7.55 -27.86
C LEU A 479 12.74 -7.68 -28.54
N LEU A 480 13.72 -8.37 -27.93
CA LEU A 480 15.02 -8.67 -28.51
C LEU A 480 14.88 -9.67 -29.67
N ASN A 481 14.07 -10.72 -29.52
CA ASN A 481 13.77 -11.67 -30.59
C ASN A 481 12.98 -11.01 -31.72
N PHE A 482 12.03 -10.14 -31.40
CA PHE A 482 11.35 -9.30 -32.39
C PHE A 482 12.33 -8.38 -33.11
N ARG A 483 13.21 -7.69 -32.39
CA ARG A 483 14.30 -6.87 -32.93
C ARG A 483 15.20 -7.67 -33.87
N ARG A 484 15.57 -8.91 -33.50
CA ARG A 484 16.36 -9.81 -34.35
C ARG A 484 15.62 -10.16 -35.66
N ARG A 485 14.30 -10.35 -35.60
CA ARG A 485 13.44 -10.62 -36.78
C ARG A 485 13.21 -9.41 -37.68
N MET A 486 13.30 -8.19 -37.14
CA MET A 486 13.06 -6.95 -37.89
C MET A 486 14.16 -6.59 -38.90
N GLY A 487 15.29 -7.31 -38.92
CA GLY A 487 16.42 -7.06 -39.82
C GLY A 487 17.22 -5.77 -39.49
N GLN A 488 16.53 -4.68 -39.15
CA GLN A 488 17.10 -3.43 -38.62
C GLN A 488 16.46 -3.08 -37.27
N PRO A 489 17.24 -3.10 -36.18
CA PRO A 489 16.75 -2.75 -34.86
C PRO A 489 16.23 -1.32 -34.70
N PRO A 490 15.33 -1.08 -33.73
CA PRO A 490 15.06 0.27 -33.24
C PRO A 490 16.33 0.84 -32.59
N ASN A 491 16.90 1.87 -33.21
CA ASN A 491 18.06 2.61 -32.70
C ASN A 491 17.67 3.98 -32.13
N THR A 492 16.42 4.40 -32.30
CA THR A 492 15.95 5.76 -31.96
C THR A 492 14.77 5.75 -30.99
N MET A 493 14.60 6.82 -30.21
CA MET A 493 13.44 7.06 -29.33
C MET A 493 12.10 6.92 -30.09
N ARG A 494 12.07 7.31 -31.37
CA ARG A 494 10.87 7.19 -32.24
C ARG A 494 10.40 5.75 -32.41
N ASP A 495 11.32 4.79 -32.44
CA ASP A 495 10.99 3.38 -32.63
C ASP A 495 10.52 2.74 -31.31
N LEU A 496 11.08 3.18 -30.19
CA LEU A 496 10.62 2.83 -28.84
C LEU A 496 9.18 3.33 -28.61
N LEU A 497 8.87 4.55 -29.03
CA LEU A 497 7.50 5.08 -29.04
C LEU A 497 6.56 4.22 -29.89
N ARG A 498 7.01 3.66 -31.02
CA ARG A 498 6.21 2.71 -31.83
C ARG A 498 5.96 1.38 -31.10
N MET A 499 6.96 0.82 -30.41
CA MET A 499 6.78 -0.40 -29.61
C MET A 499 5.84 -0.16 -28.42
N LEU A 500 6.01 0.96 -27.71
CA LEU A 500 5.12 1.39 -26.64
C LEU A 500 3.69 1.61 -27.16
N ALA A 501 3.52 2.21 -28.34
CA ALA A 501 2.21 2.37 -28.96
C ALA A 501 1.53 1.02 -29.23
N SER A 502 2.29 -0.03 -29.56
CA SER A 502 1.80 -1.41 -29.71
C SER A 502 1.36 -2.02 -28.37
N VAL A 503 2.16 -1.88 -27.31
CA VAL A 503 1.78 -2.28 -25.94
C VAL A 503 0.53 -1.53 -25.47
N ASP A 504 0.51 -0.21 -25.67
CA ASP A 504 -0.58 0.68 -25.30
C ASP A 504 -1.87 0.38 -26.09
N LYS A 505 -1.76 -0.05 -27.36
CA LYS A 505 -2.90 -0.55 -28.16
C LYS A 505 -3.52 -1.80 -27.54
N ARG A 506 -2.72 -2.75 -27.04
CA ARG A 506 -3.23 -3.96 -26.37
C ARG A 506 -3.87 -3.64 -25.03
N ALA A 507 -3.24 -2.76 -24.23
CA ALA A 507 -3.82 -2.26 -23.00
C ALA A 507 -5.18 -1.58 -23.26
N ARG A 508 -5.28 -0.71 -24.29
CA ARG A 508 -6.56 -0.13 -24.72
C ARG A 508 -7.60 -1.16 -25.14
N THR A 509 -7.19 -2.23 -25.83
CA THR A 509 -8.10 -3.29 -26.25
C THR A 509 -8.72 -4.00 -25.05
N ARG A 510 -7.92 -4.32 -24.02
CA ARG A 510 -8.41 -4.88 -22.76
C ARG A 510 -9.27 -3.91 -21.96
N VAL A 511 -8.91 -2.64 -21.93
CA VAL A 511 -9.77 -1.60 -21.32
C VAL A 511 -11.11 -1.52 -22.06
N SER A 512 -11.12 -1.70 -23.39
CA SER A 512 -12.35 -1.76 -24.19
C SER A 512 -13.16 -3.04 -23.92
N GLU A 513 -12.51 -4.19 -23.77
CA GLU A 513 -13.15 -5.44 -23.34
C GLU A 513 -13.77 -5.27 -21.96
N LEU A 514 -13.02 -4.73 -20.99
CA LEU A 514 -13.56 -4.41 -19.66
C LEU A 514 -14.73 -3.45 -19.76
N LYS A 515 -14.63 -2.36 -20.54
CA LYS A 515 -15.74 -1.42 -20.75
C LYS A 515 -16.99 -2.13 -21.27
N THR A 516 -16.81 -3.09 -22.18
CA THR A 516 -17.89 -3.93 -22.71
C THR A 516 -18.44 -4.89 -21.66
N LEU A 517 -17.58 -5.50 -20.82
CA LEU A 517 -18.00 -6.34 -19.71
C LEU A 517 -18.76 -5.55 -18.65
N LEU A 518 -18.35 -4.31 -18.36
CA LEU A 518 -19.06 -3.42 -17.46
C LEU A 518 -20.44 -3.06 -18.02
N SER A 519 -20.53 -2.68 -19.31
CA SER A 519 -21.80 -2.36 -19.96
C SER A 519 -22.72 -3.58 -20.17
N THR A 520 -22.18 -4.80 -20.29
CA THR A 520 -22.98 -6.03 -20.44
C THR A 520 -23.33 -6.69 -19.12
N ALA A 521 -22.48 -6.61 -18.09
CA ALA A 521 -22.85 -6.94 -16.71
C ALA A 521 -23.98 -6.02 -16.18
N ILE A 522 -24.11 -4.82 -16.74
CA ILE A 522 -25.28 -3.95 -16.56
C ILE A 522 -26.55 -4.54 -17.22
N ALA A 523 -26.44 -5.37 -18.27
CA ALA A 523 -27.54 -5.74 -19.15
C ALA A 523 -27.99 -7.22 -19.10
N SER A 524 -27.14 -8.20 -18.74
CA SER A 524 -27.54 -9.62 -18.67
C SER A 524 -26.94 -10.36 -17.47
N TYR A 525 -27.82 -11.06 -16.74
CA TYR A 525 -27.53 -11.90 -15.58
C TYR A 525 -26.81 -13.23 -15.92
N SER A 526 -26.17 -13.35 -17.09
CA SER A 526 -25.46 -14.58 -17.45
C SER A 526 -24.07 -14.59 -16.83
N SER A 527 -23.76 -15.69 -16.14
CA SER A 527 -22.47 -15.98 -15.54
C SER A 527 -21.33 -15.56 -16.48
N LEU A 528 -20.48 -14.64 -16.02
CA LEU A 528 -19.22 -14.31 -16.68
C LEU A 528 -18.42 -15.60 -16.81
N ASN A 529 -18.56 -16.32 -17.93
CA ASN A 529 -17.79 -17.53 -18.18
C ASN A 529 -16.30 -17.13 -18.15
N PRO A 530 -15.50 -17.60 -17.17
CA PRO A 530 -14.11 -17.18 -17.01
C PRO A 530 -13.25 -17.55 -18.22
N LEU A 531 -13.71 -18.52 -19.01
CA LEU A 531 -13.06 -19.04 -20.21
C LEU A 531 -13.41 -18.26 -21.49
N ALA A 532 -14.41 -17.35 -21.43
CA ALA A 532 -14.83 -16.59 -22.61
C ALA A 532 -13.94 -15.36 -22.89
N SER A 533 -13.05 -14.97 -21.97
CA SER A 533 -12.01 -13.97 -22.29
C SER A 533 -10.89 -14.68 -23.02
N VAL A 534 -10.66 -14.31 -24.27
CA VAL A 534 -9.51 -14.78 -25.05
C VAL A 534 -8.25 -14.41 -24.25
N PRO A 535 -7.42 -15.37 -23.86
CA PRO A 535 -6.20 -15.07 -23.12
C PRO A 535 -5.24 -14.19 -23.92
N TRP A 536 -4.19 -13.67 -23.27
CA TRP A 536 -3.10 -13.07 -24.02
C TRP A 536 -2.41 -14.15 -24.85
N PRO A 537 -2.19 -13.93 -26.17
CA PRO A 537 -1.30 -14.78 -26.93
C PRO A 537 0.08 -14.77 -26.28
N HIS A 538 0.64 -15.93 -25.99
CA HIS A 538 2.05 -16.03 -25.60
C HIS A 538 2.93 -15.63 -26.79
N GLY A 539 3.15 -14.32 -26.97
CA GLY A 539 3.90 -13.77 -28.09
C GLY A 539 3.09 -13.66 -29.38
N TRP A 540 3.06 -12.44 -29.94
CA TRP A 540 2.49 -12.09 -31.25
C TRP A 540 0.97 -12.36 -31.41
N PRO A 541 0.24 -11.55 -32.23
CA PRO A 541 -1.19 -11.71 -32.40
C PRO A 541 -1.50 -13.05 -33.08
N GLY A 542 -2.34 -13.89 -32.46
CA GLY A 542 -2.94 -15.07 -33.10
C GLY A 542 -2.79 -16.43 -32.39
N GLY A 543 -2.11 -16.54 -31.25
CA GLY A 543 -2.03 -17.79 -30.48
C GLY A 543 -2.99 -17.82 -29.29
N GLU A 544 -3.67 -18.94 -29.06
CA GLU A 544 -4.43 -19.21 -27.82
C GLU A 544 -3.47 -19.37 -26.61
N MET A 545 -3.98 -19.26 -25.38
CA MET A 545 -3.18 -19.62 -24.20
C MET A 545 -2.81 -21.09 -24.23
N VAL A 546 -1.56 -21.38 -23.92
CA VAL A 546 -1.06 -22.74 -23.88
C VAL A 546 -1.19 -23.22 -22.44
N GLN A 547 -2.10 -24.18 -22.21
CA GLN A 547 -2.19 -24.86 -20.92
C GLN A 547 -0.86 -25.56 -20.62
N LYS A 548 -0.33 -25.38 -19.40
CA LYS A 548 0.85 -26.10 -18.92
C LYS A 548 0.40 -27.48 -18.44
N ARG A 549 0.58 -28.49 -19.28
CA ARG A 549 0.19 -29.88 -18.97
C ARG A 549 1.37 -30.65 -18.41
N ARG A 550 1.11 -31.52 -17.43
CA ARG A 550 2.12 -32.41 -16.84
C ARG A 550 2.32 -33.66 -17.69
N VAL A 551 1.32 -34.05 -18.47
CA VAL A 551 1.44 -35.15 -19.46
C VAL A 551 2.44 -34.85 -20.58
N ASP A 552 2.87 -33.61 -20.74
CA ASP A 552 3.88 -33.23 -21.70
C ASP A 552 5.23 -33.86 -21.33
N ARG A 553 5.93 -34.41 -22.34
CA ARG A 553 7.19 -35.15 -22.16
C ARG A 553 8.31 -34.34 -21.51
N LYS A 554 8.18 -33.02 -21.42
CA LYS A 554 9.13 -32.13 -20.74
C LYS A 554 8.77 -31.90 -19.27
N SER A 555 7.51 -32.05 -18.87
CA SER A 555 6.97 -31.63 -17.57
C SER A 555 6.78 -32.79 -16.58
N TRP A 556 7.11 -34.03 -16.96
CA TRP A 556 6.87 -35.22 -16.13
C TRP A 556 7.63 -35.24 -14.79
N GLN A 557 8.69 -34.43 -14.66
CA GLN A 557 9.48 -34.33 -13.42
C GLN A 557 8.94 -33.31 -12.42
N VAL A 558 7.94 -32.51 -12.78
CA VAL A 558 7.35 -31.48 -11.92
C VAL A 558 6.58 -32.16 -10.79
N GLN A 559 7.03 -31.97 -9.55
CA GLN A 559 6.48 -32.62 -8.36
C GLN A 559 5.34 -31.83 -7.69
N PHE A 560 5.47 -30.51 -7.57
CA PHE A 560 4.55 -29.70 -6.79
C PHE A 560 3.50 -29.03 -7.68
N ALA A 561 2.27 -28.92 -7.18
CA ALA A 561 1.18 -28.24 -7.87
C ALA A 561 1.03 -26.76 -7.50
N VAL A 562 0.53 -25.97 -8.45
CA VAL A 562 0.09 -24.58 -8.23
C VAL A 562 -0.94 -24.57 -7.11
N GLY A 563 -0.73 -23.76 -6.09
CA GLY A 563 -1.55 -23.66 -4.89
C GLY A 563 -1.05 -24.51 -3.71
N GLU A 564 -0.06 -25.38 -3.88
CA GLU A 564 0.56 -26.08 -2.74
C GLU A 564 1.38 -25.13 -1.86
N VAL A 565 1.27 -25.33 -0.54
CA VAL A 565 2.09 -24.66 0.46
C VAL A 565 3.29 -25.54 0.79
N LEU A 566 4.48 -24.99 0.60
CA LEU A 566 5.77 -25.64 0.74
C LEU A 566 6.65 -24.89 1.74
N GLU A 567 7.72 -25.52 2.16
CA GLU A 567 8.82 -24.89 2.90
C GLU A 567 10.04 -24.77 1.98
N GLN A 568 10.62 -23.56 1.91
CA GLN A 568 11.93 -23.36 1.28
C GLN A 568 13.04 -23.88 2.19
N ARG A 569 14.17 -24.29 1.60
CA ARG A 569 15.45 -24.48 2.29
C ARG A 569 15.81 -23.21 3.09
N GLY A 570 15.57 -23.25 4.40
CA GLY A 570 15.64 -22.08 5.29
C GLY A 570 14.47 -22.01 6.29
N GLY A 571 13.35 -22.68 6.01
CA GLY A 571 12.22 -22.84 6.93
C GLY A 571 11.01 -21.93 6.64
N ASP A 572 11.13 -20.98 5.72
CA ASP A 572 10.03 -20.09 5.35
C ASP A 572 8.97 -20.80 4.52
N LEU A 573 7.69 -20.55 4.84
CA LEU A 573 6.56 -21.03 4.05
C LEU A 573 6.38 -20.22 2.77
N CYS A 574 6.04 -20.92 1.69
CA CYS A 574 5.72 -20.33 0.40
C CYS A 574 4.60 -21.09 -0.31
N VAL A 575 3.92 -20.43 -1.26
CA VAL A 575 2.90 -21.05 -2.12
C VAL A 575 3.34 -21.00 -3.58
N VAL A 576 3.23 -22.11 -4.29
CA VAL A 576 3.54 -22.21 -5.72
C VAL A 576 2.45 -21.52 -6.55
N TYR A 577 2.80 -20.60 -7.44
CA TYR A 577 1.84 -19.97 -8.36
C TYR A 577 2.14 -20.19 -9.85
N ASP A 578 3.32 -20.72 -10.17
CA ASP A 578 3.74 -21.17 -11.51
C ASP A 578 4.95 -22.14 -11.40
N TRP A 579 5.19 -22.92 -12.45
CA TRP A 579 6.33 -23.83 -12.59
C TRP A 579 6.84 -23.87 -14.03
N ASP A 580 8.14 -24.01 -14.21
CA ASP A 580 8.78 -24.30 -15.49
C ASP A 580 9.41 -25.69 -15.43
N SER A 581 9.30 -26.45 -16.51
CA SER A 581 9.82 -27.82 -16.58
C SER A 581 11.35 -27.91 -16.51
N MET A 582 12.02 -26.80 -16.81
CA MET A 582 13.46 -26.59 -16.71
C MET A 582 13.71 -25.10 -16.42
N CYS A 583 14.90 -24.74 -15.97
CA CYS A 583 15.26 -23.35 -15.73
C CYS A 583 15.11 -22.51 -17.01
N VAL A 584 14.40 -21.38 -16.91
CA VAL A 584 14.33 -20.37 -17.99
C VAL A 584 15.17 -19.13 -17.68
N GLU A 585 15.85 -19.13 -16.54
CA GLU A 585 16.73 -18.04 -16.09
C GLU A 585 18.19 -18.29 -16.51
N SER A 586 19.01 -17.23 -16.58
CA SER A 586 20.43 -17.36 -16.92
C SER A 586 21.25 -17.71 -15.68
N GLU A 587 22.43 -18.30 -15.86
CA GLU A 587 23.32 -18.63 -14.74
C GLU A 587 23.62 -17.43 -13.84
N ASP A 588 23.93 -16.26 -14.43
CA ASP A 588 24.15 -15.01 -13.66
C ASP A 588 22.92 -14.62 -12.81
N THR A 589 21.71 -14.85 -13.34
CA THR A 589 20.46 -14.55 -12.62
C THR A 589 20.28 -15.49 -11.43
N LEU A 590 20.60 -16.77 -11.61
CA LEU A 590 20.54 -17.77 -10.53
C LEU A 590 21.53 -17.43 -9.41
N VAL A 591 22.73 -16.96 -9.76
CA VAL A 591 23.71 -16.47 -8.77
C VAL A 591 23.16 -15.31 -7.96
N LEU A 592 22.57 -14.31 -8.61
CA LEU A 592 21.96 -13.16 -7.93
C LEU A 592 20.77 -13.54 -7.06
N MET A 593 19.99 -14.55 -7.45
CA MET A 593 18.86 -15.07 -6.67
C MET A 593 19.30 -15.98 -5.51
N GLY A 594 20.60 -16.29 -5.39
CA GLY A 594 21.12 -17.21 -4.39
C GLY A 594 20.89 -18.69 -4.70
N GLU A 595 20.38 -19.02 -5.90
CA GLU A 595 20.17 -20.38 -6.38
C GLU A 595 21.45 -20.93 -7.03
N THR A 596 22.50 -21.12 -6.22
CA THR A 596 23.82 -21.61 -6.67
C THR A 596 24.13 -23.00 -6.14
N GLY A 597 25.04 -23.72 -6.82
CA GLY A 597 25.50 -25.03 -6.37
C GLY A 597 24.42 -26.13 -6.43
N LEU A 598 23.51 -26.03 -7.42
CA LEU A 598 22.39 -26.95 -7.57
C LEU A 598 22.86 -28.36 -7.94
N ALA A 599 22.44 -29.37 -7.17
CA ALA A 599 22.88 -30.76 -7.36
C ALA A 599 22.34 -31.37 -8.66
N HIS A 600 21.12 -31.00 -9.05
CA HIS A 600 20.47 -31.46 -10.28
C HIS A 600 20.59 -30.45 -11.44
N GLY A 601 21.40 -29.40 -11.29
CA GLY A 601 21.63 -28.40 -12.34
C GLY A 601 20.37 -27.62 -12.75
N THR A 602 20.38 -27.08 -13.97
CA THR A 602 19.30 -26.23 -14.53
C THR A 602 18.25 -27.01 -15.33
N ASP A 603 18.46 -28.30 -15.59
CA ASP A 603 17.53 -29.18 -16.31
C ASP A 603 16.37 -29.72 -15.44
N GLN A 604 16.41 -29.46 -14.13
CA GLN A 604 15.32 -29.78 -13.20
C GLN A 604 14.19 -28.75 -13.26
N PRO A 605 12.98 -29.06 -12.75
CA PRO A 605 11.91 -28.09 -12.63
C PRO A 605 12.25 -26.93 -11.69
N PHE A 606 11.72 -25.76 -12.02
CA PHE A 606 11.79 -24.55 -11.19
C PHE A 606 10.40 -24.02 -10.90
N TYR A 607 10.23 -23.37 -9.76
CA TYR A 607 8.95 -22.89 -9.26
C TYR A 607 9.01 -21.40 -8.97
N ARG A 608 7.94 -20.70 -9.36
CA ARG A 608 7.68 -19.36 -8.87
C ARG A 608 6.78 -19.47 -7.65
N VAL A 609 7.25 -18.92 -6.53
CA VAL A 609 6.59 -19.02 -5.23
C VAL A 609 6.35 -17.65 -4.62
N LEU A 610 5.25 -17.51 -3.88
CA LEU A 610 4.98 -16.36 -3.01
C LEU A 610 5.31 -16.75 -1.57
N THR A 611 6.22 -16.03 -0.92
CA THR A 611 6.64 -16.31 0.47
C THR A 611 5.75 -15.59 1.48
N ASP A 612 5.65 -16.10 2.71
CA ASP A 612 4.90 -15.42 3.79
C ASP A 612 5.44 -14.01 4.09
N GLY A 613 6.74 -13.79 3.89
CA GLY A 613 7.40 -12.49 4.04
C GLY A 613 7.03 -11.46 2.96
N GLY A 614 6.12 -11.78 2.03
CA GLY A 614 5.61 -10.85 1.02
C GLY A 614 6.45 -10.76 -0.27
N SER A 615 7.51 -11.57 -0.40
CA SER A 615 8.33 -11.63 -1.62
C SER A 615 7.85 -12.71 -2.60
N ALA A 616 8.19 -12.55 -3.88
CA ALA A 616 8.11 -13.61 -4.87
C ALA A 616 9.52 -14.13 -5.15
N ARG A 617 9.68 -15.45 -5.30
CA ARG A 617 10.98 -16.09 -5.58
C ARG A 617 10.88 -17.10 -6.72
N TYR A 618 11.99 -17.31 -7.41
CA TYR A 618 12.18 -18.39 -8.38
C TYR A 618 13.15 -19.41 -7.79
N LEU A 619 12.68 -20.62 -7.51
CA LEU A 619 13.42 -21.61 -6.73
C LEU A 619 13.50 -22.93 -7.48
N ALA A 620 14.66 -23.59 -7.41
CA ALA A 620 14.83 -24.94 -7.92
C ALA A 620 13.97 -25.95 -7.12
N GLN A 621 13.49 -27.01 -7.78
CA GLN A 621 12.72 -28.08 -7.13
C GLN A 621 13.43 -28.66 -5.90
N GLU A 622 14.74 -28.88 -5.98
CA GLU A 622 15.55 -29.43 -4.89
C GLU A 622 15.61 -28.55 -3.62
N ASN A 623 15.30 -27.25 -3.74
CA ASN A 623 15.28 -26.31 -2.63
C ASN A 623 13.89 -26.19 -1.97
N LEU A 624 12.93 -27.01 -2.39
CA LEU A 624 11.56 -27.04 -1.89
C LEU A 624 11.21 -28.39 -1.25
N ARG A 625 10.38 -28.35 -0.21
CA ARG A 625 9.81 -29.55 0.41
C ARG A 625 8.38 -29.29 0.87
N HIS A 626 7.59 -30.34 1.04
CA HIS A 626 6.24 -30.18 1.59
C HIS A 626 6.28 -29.58 3.00
N ALA A 627 5.41 -28.62 3.24
CA ALA A 627 5.28 -27.99 4.56
C ALA A 627 4.70 -28.97 5.58
N ARG A 628 5.25 -28.97 6.80
CA ARG A 628 4.73 -29.81 7.90
C ARG A 628 3.39 -29.31 8.41
N GLN A 629 3.26 -27.98 8.51
CA GLN A 629 2.04 -27.31 8.93
C GLN A 629 1.69 -26.22 7.91
N PRO A 630 0.99 -26.58 6.82
CA PRO A 630 0.48 -25.62 5.86
C PRO A 630 -0.43 -24.58 6.51
N GLN A 631 -0.19 -23.30 6.22
CA GLN A 631 -0.95 -22.19 6.78
C GLN A 631 -1.29 -21.16 5.70
N HIS A 632 -2.29 -20.33 6.00
CA HIS A 632 -2.61 -19.16 5.20
C HIS A 632 -1.50 -18.11 5.33
N LEU A 633 -0.82 -17.83 4.23
CA LEU A 633 0.28 -16.87 4.12
C LEU A 633 -0.22 -15.43 3.98
N ARG A 634 0.58 -14.46 4.42
CA ARG A 634 0.30 -13.02 4.45
C ARG A 634 0.75 -12.25 3.19
N ASN A 635 1.10 -12.97 2.12
CA ASN A 635 1.59 -12.35 0.91
C ASN A 635 0.46 -11.59 0.17
N PRO A 636 0.63 -10.29 -0.14
CA PRO A 636 -0.43 -9.47 -0.72
C PRO A 636 -0.81 -9.87 -2.16
N LEU A 637 0.00 -10.69 -2.84
CA LEU A 637 -0.27 -11.14 -4.22
C LEU A 637 -1.10 -12.42 -4.31
N ILE A 638 -1.37 -13.11 -3.21
CA ILE A 638 -2.07 -14.41 -3.21
C ILE A 638 -3.44 -14.30 -3.90
N GLY A 639 -4.22 -13.27 -3.55
CA GLY A 639 -5.55 -13.09 -4.13
C GLY A 639 -5.53 -12.86 -5.64
N ARG A 640 -4.41 -12.44 -6.23
CA ARG A 640 -4.27 -12.37 -7.69
C ARG A 640 -4.45 -13.74 -8.36
N TYR A 641 -4.02 -14.81 -7.70
CA TYR A 641 -3.93 -16.16 -8.26
C TYR A 641 -4.92 -17.14 -7.64
N PHE A 642 -5.33 -16.92 -6.38
CA PHE A 642 -6.10 -17.87 -5.59
C PHE A 642 -7.39 -17.25 -5.06
N THR A 643 -8.44 -18.06 -4.92
CA THR A 643 -9.76 -17.64 -4.39
C THR A 643 -9.91 -17.95 -2.91
N ALA A 644 -9.28 -19.00 -2.40
CA ALA A 644 -9.35 -19.39 -1.00
C ALA A 644 -8.15 -20.23 -0.58
N PHE A 645 -7.87 -20.27 0.72
CA PHE A 645 -7.06 -21.31 1.34
C PHE A 645 -7.99 -22.29 2.04
N ILE A 646 -7.94 -23.55 1.60
CA ILE A 646 -8.65 -24.66 2.20
C ILE A 646 -7.59 -25.68 2.57
N TYR A 647 -7.35 -25.83 3.88
CA TYR A 647 -6.25 -26.64 4.39
C TYR A 647 -6.19 -28.01 3.67
N PRO A 648 -5.02 -28.41 3.10
CA PRO A 648 -3.70 -27.79 3.26
C PRO A 648 -3.24 -26.86 2.11
N PHE A 649 -4.08 -26.50 1.13
CA PHE A 649 -3.64 -25.79 -0.07
C PHE A 649 -4.53 -24.61 -0.46
N TYR A 650 -4.05 -23.80 -1.39
CA TYR A 650 -4.82 -22.74 -2.02
C TYR A 650 -5.62 -23.26 -3.22
N ILE A 651 -6.84 -22.75 -3.36
CA ILE A 651 -7.71 -22.98 -4.51
C ILE A 651 -7.37 -21.95 -5.59
N PRO A 652 -6.88 -22.37 -6.77
CA PRO A 652 -6.66 -21.45 -7.88
C PRO A 652 -7.93 -20.75 -8.31
N ASN A 653 -7.82 -19.49 -8.72
CA ASN A 653 -8.91 -18.81 -9.40
C ASN A 653 -9.19 -19.48 -10.77
N PRO A 654 -10.35 -19.21 -11.40
CA PRO A 654 -10.73 -19.89 -12.64
C PRO A 654 -9.68 -19.78 -13.75
N GLN A 655 -8.95 -18.66 -13.77
CA GLN A 655 -7.86 -18.41 -14.70
C GLN A 655 -6.69 -19.37 -14.46
N LYS A 656 -6.16 -19.44 -13.24
CA LYS A 656 -5.07 -20.37 -12.90
C LYS A 656 -5.50 -21.84 -13.01
N ALA A 657 -6.74 -22.17 -12.66
CA ALA A 657 -7.27 -23.51 -12.87
C ALA A 657 -7.29 -23.91 -14.36
N TYR A 658 -7.57 -22.96 -15.26
CA TYR A 658 -7.55 -23.21 -16.70
C TYR A 658 -6.14 -23.36 -17.28
N GLU A 659 -5.15 -22.64 -16.74
CA GLU A 659 -3.74 -22.74 -17.15
C GLU A 659 -3.07 -24.03 -16.68
N TYR A 660 -3.43 -24.56 -15.50
CA TYR A 660 -2.91 -25.81 -14.94
C TYR A 660 -4.05 -26.81 -14.68
N PRO A 661 -4.66 -27.38 -15.74
CA PRO A 661 -5.86 -28.22 -15.61
C PRO A 661 -5.62 -29.50 -14.80
N GLU A 662 -4.39 -29.99 -14.73
CA GLU A 662 -4.03 -31.26 -14.07
C GLU A 662 -3.64 -31.09 -12.60
N ASP A 663 -3.35 -29.86 -12.15
CA ASP A 663 -2.82 -29.59 -10.82
C ASP A 663 -3.83 -29.80 -9.70
N ALA A 664 -5.13 -29.80 -10.00
CA ALA A 664 -6.17 -30.11 -9.01
C ALA A 664 -6.02 -31.52 -8.43
N ASN A 665 -5.84 -32.52 -9.30
CA ASN A 665 -5.67 -33.90 -8.89
C ASN A 665 -4.37 -34.09 -8.10
N ILE A 666 -3.29 -33.42 -8.51
CA ILE A 666 -1.99 -33.49 -7.83
C ILE A 666 -2.08 -32.90 -6.41
N ARG A 667 -2.71 -31.73 -6.25
CA ARG A 667 -2.93 -31.14 -4.91
C ARG A 667 -3.68 -32.08 -3.98
N GLU A 668 -4.74 -32.73 -4.48
CA GLU A 668 -5.53 -33.67 -3.68
C GLU A 668 -4.74 -34.92 -3.29
N GLN A 669 -3.98 -35.49 -4.23
CA GLN A 669 -3.09 -36.64 -3.97
C GLN A 669 -2.00 -36.30 -2.95
N ASN A 670 -1.36 -35.14 -3.09
CA ASN A 670 -0.33 -34.68 -2.18
C ASN A 670 -0.92 -34.38 -0.79
N ALA A 671 -2.11 -33.78 -0.71
CA ALA A 671 -2.82 -33.55 0.54
C ALA A 671 -3.18 -34.85 1.28
N LEU A 672 -3.62 -35.89 0.56
CA LEU A 672 -3.86 -37.21 1.13
C LEU A 672 -2.58 -37.83 1.69
N THR A 673 -1.48 -37.73 0.93
CA THR A 673 -0.16 -38.21 1.35
C THR A 673 0.33 -37.51 2.61
N LEU A 674 0.12 -36.19 2.72
CA LEU A 674 0.45 -35.43 3.93
C LEU A 674 -0.37 -35.90 5.13
N LYS A 675 -1.70 -36.03 4.98
CA LYS A 675 -2.57 -36.55 6.04
C LYS A 675 -2.12 -37.92 6.54
N LEU A 676 -1.77 -38.84 5.63
CA LEU A 676 -1.29 -40.18 5.98
C LEU A 676 0.08 -40.16 6.67
N LYS A 677 1.02 -39.32 6.21
CA LYS A 677 2.37 -39.22 6.81
C LYS A 677 2.34 -38.68 8.24
N PHE A 678 1.40 -37.79 8.56
CA PHE A 678 1.31 -37.17 9.89
C PHE A 678 0.37 -37.92 10.84
N ALA A 679 -0.64 -38.64 10.34
CA ALA A 679 -1.47 -39.52 11.16
C ALA A 679 -0.75 -40.78 11.68
N VAL A 680 0.46 -41.08 11.18
CA VAL A 680 1.30 -42.21 11.65
C VAL A 680 2.29 -41.77 12.74
N ASN A 681 2.42 -40.47 12.99
CA ASN A 681 3.32 -39.89 13.99
C ASN A 681 2.60 -39.32 15.23
N ASP A 682 1.26 -39.39 15.26
CA ASP A 682 0.39 -39.21 16.43
C ASP A 682 -0.14 -40.59 16.86
#